data_AF-A0A5Y2K6J1-F1
#
_entry.id   AF-A0A5Y2K6J1-F1
#
_cell.length_a   1.000
_cell.length_b   1.000
_cell.length_c   1.000
_cell.angle_alpha   90.00
_cell.angle_beta   90.00
_cell.angle_gamma   90.00
#
_symmetry.space_group_name_H-M   'P 1'
#
loop_
_entity.id
_entity.type
_entity.pdbx_description
1 polymer ?
#
loop_
_entity_poly.entity_id
_entity_poly.type
_entity_poly.pdbx_seq_one_letter_code
_entity_poly.pdbx_strand_id
1 'polypeptide(L)'
;MSMMEYWPSRENIVQCIRNEAEELEDHVLLAVHEPMLLTRRDVNENHEILRDEDLFQQLLITERAIPLIGRSGMGKSHLVRWLDCRFNMYLTENGQRAQWEIVRIPKNSSLRQVLLRILKNLTGEFFDNARTRVNEVTEQYPAKDLADLLLTMMAHQLQDMQKAVMEEGKTLQAQGKDIPSDRLAYMETIIEEVENGICDLITDPNFKQNLLKPEHCIFKLASRMSNGLEEGEENHDKYELLPEDLYFVFEPDDLSARARRYLNHSQLHESDQVEARARAARVLNEAMHASLKSLFKRLFTFNGGSFQELFQEIRKEFLRLNRRLVILVEDMAAISAIEDVLIDSLIEEAAPGGVQTLCPIHSVIAVTDNYPGYKRRQETLITRAGYEWIIENVDKDNNKDRIVSLCGRYLNAARFGSEELKNRPEQGKPQWPPVWHSDDIPNALEDFGYSANKKFPLFPYNRSAIMALANKHCRDSSGELIFNPRTIINRILLDILRDCRTEAEKTQFPPTHLAGINAVPEIEDKISQMVVNRVGSSVTLAAIWGYGIDSFDELCGKLPGSVASAFGLDELAAQLTGKAPTTEPVTKTAREIAGKTGSTAAGKKLDDPELKPKEEAKSNTKSELPFIRAVRAWVNDNVILPQDVARDLRAALNACYEIHAQPELFGMSSRPPLKEGRFTLISLPKAASDPSSIITNFYSEQDLTDPSRRVDVYNAAVTLLRIQHYAGLKQGFNYPEAQEDYTRYQNFIQWWVPQATESAINHFRARNLRDALKKHLQKALLLGLVTGKEEPAEIVNTLCLTQKGVGRTEEKNIGRTLATSPSEICFRGIEATLHPHASARVAEARAQALLGWDDARKAWLEQVAITEQGSGLGSSRAIDADVIFSALKTVLKQPLGAEIERAALSVKQELASTLNNVQLFANIKDSDDFLSQLNDWQTFIETVRAEHYPTGGSQYKPSSWLLGEIEALRTDAEESLATLISLLSIEKEKDSARLWLEICQLDGDYVSRISSVLAQWQLVQPKIAFALQQMNAKGDIQQLTLALSRVNDRLKTLASDIIASGVDQ
;
A
#
# COMPACT_ATOMS: atom_id res chain seq x y z
N MET A 1 -55.71 -8.02 14.69
CA MET A 1 -54.81 -7.00 15.25
C MET A 1 -53.41 -7.32 14.76
N SER A 2 -52.77 -6.40 14.03
CA SER A 2 -51.46 -6.67 13.44
C SER A 2 -50.37 -5.92 14.21
N MET A 3 -49.55 -6.63 14.99
CA MET A 3 -48.36 -6.01 15.63
C MET A 3 -47.42 -5.37 14.60
N MET A 4 -47.46 -5.84 13.34
CA MET A 4 -46.67 -5.29 12.23
C MET A 4 -47.01 -3.84 11.86
N GLU A 5 -48.13 -3.27 12.32
CA GLU A 5 -48.41 -1.83 12.18
C GLU A 5 -47.44 -0.97 13.02
N TYR A 6 -46.98 -1.49 14.17
CA TYR A 6 -45.95 -0.84 14.99
C TYR A 6 -44.52 -1.06 14.46
N TRP A 7 -44.33 -1.90 13.43
CA TRP A 7 -43.06 -1.99 12.70
C TRP A 7 -43.12 -1.02 11.50
N PRO A 8 -42.29 0.02 11.48
CA PRO A 8 -42.27 1.01 10.38
C PRO A 8 -42.21 0.40 8.98
N SER A 9 -42.87 1.04 8.01
CA SER A 9 -42.79 0.65 6.60
C SER A 9 -41.38 0.85 6.04
N ARG A 10 -41.00 0.09 5.00
CA ARG A 10 -39.67 0.24 4.36
C ARG A 10 -39.43 1.67 3.86
N GLU A 11 -40.46 2.32 3.34
CA GLU A 11 -40.41 3.71 2.91
C GLU A 11 -40.16 4.66 4.09
N ASN A 12 -40.91 4.55 5.19
CA ASN A 12 -40.70 5.41 6.35
C ASN A 12 -39.37 5.15 7.06
N ILE A 13 -38.85 3.92 7.03
CA ILE A 13 -37.49 3.62 7.54
C ILE A 13 -36.46 4.38 6.71
N VAL A 14 -36.53 4.29 5.37
CA VAL A 14 -35.63 5.02 4.48
C VAL A 14 -35.79 6.53 4.63
N GLN A 15 -36.98 7.05 4.88
CA GLN A 15 -37.17 8.49 5.07
C GLN A 15 -36.71 8.99 6.46
N CYS A 16 -36.98 8.24 7.54
CA CYS A 16 -36.81 8.73 8.91
C CYS A 16 -35.59 8.17 9.67
N ILE A 17 -34.94 7.12 9.18
CA ILE A 17 -33.79 6.47 9.82
C ILE A 17 -32.62 6.45 8.83
N ARG A 18 -31.79 7.49 8.88
CA ARG A 18 -30.62 7.67 8.01
C ARG A 18 -29.30 7.43 8.74
N ASN A 19 -28.30 6.91 8.03
CA ASN A 19 -26.95 6.68 8.55
C ASN A 19 -26.32 7.98 9.07
N GLU A 20 -26.63 9.10 8.42
CA GLU A 20 -26.10 10.42 8.72
C GLU A 20 -27.23 11.41 9.04
N ALA A 21 -27.01 12.25 10.06
CA ALA A 21 -27.96 13.29 10.45
C ALA A 21 -28.12 14.41 9.40
N GLU A 22 -27.24 14.44 8.38
CA GLU A 22 -27.27 15.37 7.25
C GLU A 22 -28.33 14.98 6.20
N GLU A 23 -28.68 13.70 6.08
CA GLU A 23 -29.70 13.19 5.14
C GLU A 23 -31.14 13.29 5.66
N LEU A 24 -31.33 13.52 6.97
CA LEU A 24 -32.67 13.68 7.54
C LEU A 24 -33.32 14.97 7.03
N GLU A 25 -34.65 15.03 7.02
CA GLU A 25 -35.38 16.30 6.87
C GLU A 25 -35.48 17.03 8.22
N ASP A 26 -35.58 18.37 8.22
CA ASP A 26 -35.51 19.17 9.45
C ASP A 26 -36.63 18.84 10.46
N HIS A 27 -37.84 18.52 9.99
CA HIS A 27 -38.95 18.07 10.86
C HIS A 27 -38.72 16.68 11.45
N VAL A 28 -38.01 15.79 10.73
CA VAL A 28 -37.61 14.48 11.26
C VAL A 28 -36.49 14.65 12.29
N LEU A 29 -35.48 15.48 11.99
CA LEU A 29 -34.37 15.77 12.91
C LEU A 29 -34.88 16.24 14.28
N LEU A 30 -35.84 17.18 14.29
CA LEU A 30 -36.50 17.68 15.49
C LEU A 30 -37.32 16.60 16.22
N ALA A 31 -37.87 15.61 15.50
CA ALA A 31 -38.61 14.50 16.09
C ALA A 31 -37.67 13.46 16.73
N VAL A 32 -36.52 13.18 16.12
CA VAL A 32 -35.59 12.13 16.55
C VAL A 32 -34.49 12.60 17.51
N HIS A 33 -34.23 13.91 17.59
CA HIS A 33 -33.23 14.50 18.47
C HIS A 33 -33.47 14.12 19.94
N GLU A 34 -32.45 13.53 20.57
CA GLU A 34 -32.40 13.25 22.00
C GLU A 34 -31.54 14.30 22.71
N PRO A 35 -32.05 14.98 23.77
CA PRO A 35 -31.32 16.03 24.46
C PRO A 35 -29.93 15.61 24.92
N MET A 36 -28.97 16.49 24.65
CA MET A 36 -27.55 16.32 24.90
C MET A 36 -27.15 17.06 26.18
N LEU A 37 -26.30 16.42 26.98
CA LEU A 37 -25.57 17.08 28.06
C LEU A 37 -24.22 17.52 27.53
N LEU A 38 -23.82 18.74 27.91
CA LEU A 38 -22.65 19.44 27.40
C LEU A 38 -21.88 20.05 28.57
N THR A 39 -20.56 19.93 28.57
CA THR A 39 -19.69 20.60 29.54
C THR A 39 -19.34 21.98 29.01
N ARG A 40 -19.78 23.05 29.69
CA ARG A 40 -19.31 24.41 29.44
C ARG A 40 -18.04 24.65 30.27
N ARG A 41 -16.95 25.09 29.63
CA ARG A 41 -15.69 25.46 30.28
C ARG A 41 -15.41 26.95 30.09
N ASP A 42 -15.22 27.70 31.17
CA ASP A 42 -14.87 29.12 31.10
C ASP A 42 -13.34 29.37 30.96
N VAL A 43 -12.94 30.63 30.84
CA VAL A 43 -11.51 31.05 30.75
C VAL A 43 -10.70 30.69 32.01
N ASN A 44 -11.36 30.42 33.15
CA ASN A 44 -10.72 30.07 34.42
C ASN A 44 -10.74 28.55 34.69
N GLU A 45 -11.05 27.73 33.66
CA GLU A 45 -11.21 26.28 33.73
C GLU A 45 -12.35 25.79 34.66
N ASN A 46 -13.33 26.65 34.97
CA ASN A 46 -14.54 26.23 35.66
C ASN A 46 -15.43 25.42 34.71
N HIS A 47 -15.89 24.25 35.17
CA HIS A 47 -16.75 23.36 34.40
C HIS A 47 -18.19 23.36 34.93
N GLU A 48 -19.16 23.48 34.03
CA GLU A 48 -20.59 23.40 34.33
C GLU A 48 -21.30 22.48 33.34
N ILE A 49 -22.17 21.58 33.82
CA ILE A 49 -22.91 20.64 32.98
C ILE A 49 -24.27 21.25 32.64
N LEU A 50 -24.48 21.53 31.36
CA LEU A 50 -25.67 22.19 30.80
C LEU A 50 -26.27 21.35 29.67
N ARG A 51 -27.42 21.79 29.12
CA ARG A 51 -28.08 21.14 27.98
C ARG A 51 -27.87 21.91 26.67
N ASP A 52 -28.19 21.25 25.57
CA ASP A 52 -28.29 21.86 24.24
C ASP A 52 -29.22 23.07 24.14
N GLU A 53 -30.36 23.07 24.83
CA GLU A 53 -31.22 24.26 24.91
C GLU A 53 -30.52 25.43 25.64
N ASP A 54 -29.65 25.18 26.61
CA ASP A 54 -28.84 26.24 27.24
C ASP A 54 -27.80 26.81 26.27
N LEU A 55 -27.18 25.96 25.43
CA LEU A 55 -26.32 26.41 24.32
C LEU A 55 -27.11 27.25 23.31
N PHE A 56 -28.36 26.89 23.01
CA PHE A 56 -29.24 27.69 22.16
C PHE A 56 -29.54 29.07 22.79
N GLN A 57 -29.84 29.13 24.10
CA GLN A 57 -30.06 30.41 24.78
C GLN A 57 -28.77 31.27 24.82
N GLN A 58 -27.59 30.67 25.02
CA GLN A 58 -26.31 31.40 24.90
C GLN A 58 -26.08 31.92 23.49
N LEU A 59 -26.35 31.12 22.46
CA LEU A 59 -26.20 31.53 21.06
C LEU A 59 -27.04 32.76 20.70
N LEU A 60 -28.24 32.90 21.27
CA LEU A 60 -29.10 34.09 21.06
C LEU A 60 -28.50 35.39 21.65
N ILE A 61 -27.68 35.27 22.70
CA ILE A 61 -27.13 36.40 23.47
C ILE A 61 -25.72 36.76 22.98
N THR A 62 -24.89 35.76 22.69
CA THR A 62 -23.45 35.93 22.45
C THR A 62 -23.14 36.36 21.02
N GLU A 63 -22.73 37.61 20.84
CA GLU A 63 -22.30 38.19 19.56
C GLU A 63 -20.85 37.79 19.16
N ARG A 64 -20.50 36.51 19.31
CA ARG A 64 -19.18 35.91 19.02
C ARG A 64 -19.31 34.48 18.48
N ALA A 65 -18.19 33.92 18.03
CA ALA A 65 -18.07 32.49 17.76
C ALA A 65 -17.90 31.68 19.05
N ILE A 66 -18.82 30.75 19.29
CA ILE A 66 -18.80 29.77 20.39
C ILE A 66 -18.16 28.48 19.86
N PRO A 67 -17.03 28.02 20.41
CA PRO A 67 -16.46 26.71 20.09
C PRO A 67 -17.31 25.56 20.67
N LEU A 68 -17.60 24.56 19.84
CA LEU A 68 -18.31 23.32 20.21
C LEU A 68 -17.42 22.10 19.92
N ILE A 69 -16.69 21.63 20.92
CA ILE A 69 -15.67 20.58 20.80
C ILE A 69 -16.30 19.20 21.02
N GLY A 70 -15.80 18.17 20.34
CA GLY A 70 -16.17 16.79 20.64
C GLY A 70 -15.52 15.79 19.70
N ARG A 71 -15.48 14.52 20.11
CA ARG A 71 -14.90 13.43 19.28
C ARG A 71 -15.73 13.18 18.02
N SER A 72 -15.17 12.44 17.05
CA SER A 72 -15.92 11.98 15.89
C SER A 72 -17.09 11.07 16.33
N GLY A 73 -18.22 11.14 15.62
CA GLY A 73 -19.43 10.36 15.94
C GLY A 73 -20.27 10.83 17.15
N MET A 74 -19.79 11.77 17.98
CA MET A 74 -20.51 12.25 19.19
C MET A 74 -21.71 13.16 18.92
N GLY A 75 -22.10 13.39 17.66
CA GLY A 75 -23.28 14.19 17.31
C GLY A 75 -23.05 15.70 17.14
N LYS A 76 -21.80 16.17 16.93
CA LYS A 76 -21.51 17.60 16.68
C LYS A 76 -22.36 18.22 15.56
N SER A 77 -22.29 17.66 14.35
CA SER A 77 -23.05 18.14 13.18
C SER A 77 -24.56 18.06 13.42
N HIS A 78 -25.02 17.00 14.10
CA HIS A 78 -26.43 16.85 14.53
C HIS A 78 -26.87 17.98 15.45
N LEU A 79 -26.04 18.37 16.43
CA LEU A 79 -26.32 19.47 17.34
C LEU A 79 -26.31 20.83 16.64
N VAL A 80 -25.35 21.08 15.74
CA VAL A 80 -25.30 22.32 14.94
C VAL A 80 -26.50 22.43 14.00
N ARG A 81 -26.92 21.32 13.38
CA ARG A 81 -28.13 21.28 12.56
C ARG A 81 -29.41 21.43 13.39
N TRP A 82 -29.46 20.84 14.58
CA TRP A 82 -30.57 21.03 15.52
C TRP A 82 -30.67 22.50 15.94
N LEU A 83 -29.54 23.18 16.20
CA LEU A 83 -29.49 24.62 16.46
C LEU A 83 -30.07 25.42 15.28
N ASP A 84 -29.68 25.13 14.04
CA ASP A 84 -30.25 25.79 12.84
C ASP A 84 -31.78 25.64 12.80
N CYS A 85 -32.28 24.41 12.97
CA CYS A 85 -33.73 24.13 13.01
C CYS A 85 -34.40 24.92 14.15
N ARG A 86 -33.89 24.80 15.39
CA ARG A 86 -34.42 25.45 16.59
C ARG A 86 -34.44 26.98 16.46
N PHE A 87 -33.41 27.57 15.86
CA PHE A 87 -33.30 29.00 15.61
C PHE A 87 -34.32 29.48 14.56
N ASN A 88 -34.43 28.77 13.43
CA ASN A 88 -35.46 29.08 12.41
C ASN A 88 -36.87 29.03 13.00
N MET A 89 -37.16 28.05 13.85
CA MET A 89 -38.45 27.94 14.54
C MET A 89 -38.69 29.10 15.50
N TYR A 90 -37.75 29.37 16.41
CA TYR A 90 -37.83 30.48 17.37
C TYR A 90 -38.07 31.84 16.67
N LEU A 91 -37.36 32.11 15.57
CA LEU A 91 -37.56 33.33 14.79
C LEU A 91 -38.92 33.41 14.09
N THR A 92 -39.48 32.27 13.70
CA THR A 92 -40.80 32.21 13.05
C THR A 92 -41.91 32.44 14.08
N GLU A 93 -41.83 31.78 15.24
CA GLU A 93 -42.75 31.95 16.37
C GLU A 93 -42.77 33.40 16.89
N ASN A 94 -41.60 34.05 16.97
CA ASN A 94 -41.48 35.44 17.45
C ASN A 94 -41.62 36.49 16.34
N GLY A 95 -41.90 36.11 15.09
CA GLY A 95 -42.05 37.05 13.96
C GLY A 95 -40.78 37.80 13.55
N GLN A 96 -39.60 37.34 13.99
CA GLN A 96 -38.30 38.01 13.80
C GLN A 96 -37.53 37.53 12.57
N ARG A 97 -38.03 36.57 11.79
CA ARG A 97 -37.27 35.91 10.70
C ARG A 97 -36.64 36.86 9.66
N ALA A 98 -37.23 38.04 9.43
CA ALA A 98 -36.71 39.06 8.51
C ALA A 98 -35.52 39.88 9.05
N GLN A 99 -35.27 39.86 10.36
CA GLN A 99 -34.18 40.60 11.03
C GLN A 99 -32.89 39.76 11.17
N TRP A 100 -32.91 38.50 10.74
CA TRP A 100 -31.83 37.55 10.98
C TRP A 100 -31.51 36.77 9.69
N GLU A 101 -30.26 36.85 9.26
CA GLU A 101 -29.73 35.99 8.21
C GLU A 101 -29.06 34.78 8.85
N ILE A 102 -29.41 33.55 8.44
CA ILE A 102 -28.84 32.32 8.99
C ILE A 102 -28.11 31.58 7.88
N VAL A 103 -26.82 31.33 8.10
CA VAL A 103 -25.94 30.62 7.19
C VAL A 103 -25.42 29.37 7.88
N ARG A 104 -26.08 28.23 7.62
CA ARG A 104 -25.52 26.91 7.95
C ARG A 104 -24.51 26.48 6.89
N ILE A 105 -23.34 26.07 7.36
CA ILE A 105 -22.24 25.48 6.61
C ILE A 105 -22.18 23.99 6.98
N PRO A 106 -22.79 23.11 6.15
CA PRO A 106 -22.66 21.67 6.27
C PRO A 106 -21.22 21.18 6.29
N LYS A 107 -20.98 20.04 6.95
CA LYS A 107 -19.67 19.38 7.01
C LYS A 107 -19.02 19.15 5.64
N ASN A 108 -19.85 18.91 4.63
CA ASN A 108 -19.41 18.55 3.28
C ASN A 108 -19.42 19.74 2.29
N SER A 109 -19.52 20.97 2.80
CA SER A 109 -19.58 22.19 1.97
C SER A 109 -18.25 22.47 1.26
N SER A 110 -18.30 22.71 -0.04
CA SER A 110 -17.15 23.35 -0.71
C SER A 110 -16.97 24.79 -0.24
N LEU A 111 -15.76 25.29 -0.36
CA LEU A 111 -15.44 26.69 -0.08
C LEU A 111 -16.23 27.67 -0.98
N ARG A 112 -16.46 27.29 -2.24
CA ARG A 112 -17.41 27.97 -3.14
C ARG A 112 -18.83 27.95 -2.57
N GLN A 113 -19.31 26.81 -2.09
CA GLN A 113 -20.66 26.70 -1.49
C GLN A 113 -20.78 27.54 -0.22
N VAL A 114 -19.75 27.61 0.62
CA VAL A 114 -19.70 28.51 1.79
C VAL A 114 -19.86 29.96 1.36
N LEU A 115 -19.05 30.43 0.41
CA LEU A 115 -19.12 31.79 -0.13
C LEU A 115 -20.49 32.11 -0.74
N LEU A 116 -21.03 31.22 -1.59
CA LEU A 116 -22.34 31.40 -2.21
C LEU A 116 -23.49 31.36 -1.19
N ARG A 117 -23.38 30.58 -0.11
CA ARG A 117 -24.36 30.55 1.00
C ARG A 117 -24.37 31.87 1.76
N ILE A 118 -23.21 32.46 2.06
CA ILE A 118 -23.13 33.77 2.73
C ILE A 118 -23.63 34.88 1.79
N LEU A 119 -23.30 34.82 0.50
CA LEU A 119 -23.68 35.84 -0.51
C LEU A 119 -25.12 35.74 -1.03
N LYS A 120 -25.88 34.70 -0.63
CA LYS A 120 -27.17 34.31 -1.26
C LYS A 120 -28.23 35.41 -1.27
N ASN A 121 -28.35 36.15 -0.16
CA ASN A 121 -29.43 37.12 0.07
C ASN A 121 -28.95 38.59 0.01
N LEU A 122 -27.74 38.84 -0.51
CA LEU A 122 -27.15 40.16 -0.69
C LEU A 122 -27.25 40.60 -2.15
N THR A 123 -27.60 41.87 -2.39
CA THR A 123 -27.85 42.42 -3.73
C THR A 123 -27.00 43.66 -3.99
N GLY A 124 -26.47 43.82 -5.20
CA GLY A 124 -25.70 44.99 -5.61
C GLY A 124 -24.42 44.61 -6.32
N GLU A 125 -23.94 45.49 -7.20
CA GLU A 125 -22.86 45.23 -8.17
C GLU A 125 -21.62 44.57 -7.56
N PHE A 126 -21.20 44.98 -6.35
CA PHE A 126 -20.08 44.36 -5.64
C PHE A 126 -20.33 42.88 -5.30
N PHE A 127 -21.50 42.54 -4.76
CA PHE A 127 -21.87 41.17 -4.39
C PHE A 127 -22.22 40.32 -5.62
N ASP A 128 -22.79 40.95 -6.66
CA ASP A 128 -23.02 40.30 -7.96
C ASP A 128 -21.69 39.91 -8.63
N ASN A 129 -20.72 40.83 -8.67
CA ASN A 129 -19.36 40.55 -9.12
C ASN A 129 -18.66 39.48 -8.27
N ALA A 130 -18.81 39.52 -6.94
CA ALA A 130 -18.24 38.49 -6.06
C ALA A 130 -18.85 37.10 -6.32
N ARG A 131 -20.16 37.00 -6.53
CA ARG A 131 -20.84 35.74 -6.90
C ARG A 131 -20.39 35.24 -8.28
N THR A 132 -20.25 36.11 -9.27
CA THR A 132 -19.71 35.77 -10.59
C THR A 132 -18.28 35.24 -10.47
N ARG A 133 -17.41 35.95 -9.75
CA ARG A 133 -16.00 35.57 -9.54
C ARG A 133 -15.84 34.20 -8.88
N VAL A 134 -16.69 33.88 -7.90
CA VAL A 134 -16.70 32.57 -7.23
C VAL A 134 -17.08 31.42 -8.19
N ASN A 135 -17.94 31.67 -9.18
CA ASN A 135 -18.30 30.68 -10.19
C ASN A 135 -17.24 30.58 -11.30
N GLU A 136 -16.70 31.71 -11.78
CA GLU A 136 -15.62 31.76 -12.78
C GLU A 136 -14.41 30.91 -12.36
N VAL A 137 -13.99 31.00 -11.10
CA VAL A 137 -12.85 30.23 -10.56
C VAL A 137 -13.05 28.72 -10.73
N THR A 138 -14.29 28.23 -10.67
CA THR A 138 -14.60 26.80 -10.84
C THR A 138 -14.85 26.39 -12.29
N GLU A 139 -15.21 27.32 -13.17
CA GLU A 139 -15.33 27.08 -14.61
C GLU A 139 -13.98 27.17 -15.34
N GLN A 140 -13.05 27.99 -14.84
CA GLN A 140 -11.72 28.20 -15.42
C GLN A 140 -10.71 27.10 -15.05
N TYR A 141 -10.92 26.38 -13.94
CA TYR A 141 -9.96 25.40 -13.42
C TYR A 141 -10.63 24.05 -13.07
N PRO A 142 -10.62 23.07 -13.99
CA PRO A 142 -10.99 21.69 -13.71
C PRO A 142 -10.24 21.11 -12.49
N ALA A 143 -10.85 20.15 -11.79
CA ALA A 143 -10.27 19.54 -10.58
C ALA A 143 -8.83 19.00 -10.79
N LYS A 144 -8.53 18.44 -11.97
CA LYS A 144 -7.19 17.98 -12.35
C LYS A 144 -6.18 19.12 -12.42
N ASP A 145 -6.57 20.27 -12.97
CA ASP A 145 -5.70 21.42 -13.16
C ASP A 145 -5.49 22.18 -11.84
N LEU A 146 -6.49 22.17 -10.94
CA LEU A 146 -6.33 22.59 -9.55
C LEU A 146 -5.37 21.68 -8.77
N ALA A 147 -5.45 20.36 -8.96
CA ALA A 147 -4.55 19.40 -8.33
C ALA A 147 -3.10 19.56 -8.85
N ASP A 148 -2.93 19.80 -10.15
CA ASP A 148 -1.64 20.12 -10.77
C ASP A 148 -1.03 21.41 -10.20
N LEU A 149 -1.84 22.48 -10.15
CA LEU A 149 -1.44 23.76 -9.57
C LEU A 149 -1.10 23.63 -8.08
N LEU A 150 -1.84 22.81 -7.33
CA LEU A 150 -1.56 22.51 -5.93
C LEU A 150 -0.20 21.81 -5.75
N LEU A 151 0.11 20.77 -6.53
CA LEU A 151 1.41 20.10 -6.51
C LEU A 151 2.57 21.06 -6.86
N THR A 152 2.36 21.93 -7.85
CA THR A 152 3.32 22.97 -8.22
C THR A 152 3.54 23.97 -7.07
N MET A 153 2.48 24.35 -6.34
CA MET A 153 2.59 25.22 -5.18
C MET A 153 3.25 24.51 -3.98
N MET A 154 2.99 23.21 -3.78
CA MET A 154 3.67 22.39 -2.77
C MET A 154 5.18 22.35 -2.98
N ALA A 155 5.64 22.18 -4.23
CA ALA A 155 7.07 22.21 -4.54
C ALA A 155 7.75 23.54 -4.15
N HIS A 156 7.10 24.68 -4.38
CA HIS A 156 7.61 25.98 -3.91
C HIS A 156 7.54 26.11 -2.39
N GLN A 157 6.44 25.69 -1.77
CA GLN A 157 6.24 25.76 -0.32
C GLN A 157 7.27 24.93 0.45
N LEU A 158 7.66 23.76 -0.07
CA LEU A 158 8.74 22.92 0.46
C LEU A 158 10.09 23.65 0.46
N GLN A 159 10.43 24.34 -0.64
CA GLN A 159 11.65 25.15 -0.73
C GLN A 159 11.64 26.33 0.26
N ASP A 160 10.49 26.95 0.49
CA ASP A 160 10.36 28.05 1.45
C ASP A 160 10.39 27.56 2.91
N MET A 161 9.80 26.39 3.21
CA MET A 161 9.97 25.69 4.50
C MET A 161 11.45 25.39 4.77
N GLN A 162 12.17 24.87 3.78
CA GLN A 162 13.60 24.56 3.88
C GLN A 162 14.45 25.81 4.19
N LYS A 163 14.20 26.93 3.50
CA LYS A 163 14.87 28.21 3.79
C LYS A 163 14.58 28.67 5.23
N ALA A 164 13.32 28.60 5.66
CA ALA A 164 12.90 29.03 6.99
C ALA A 164 13.61 28.23 8.10
N VAL A 165 13.69 26.89 7.99
CA VAL A 165 14.42 26.08 8.99
C VAL A 165 15.94 26.30 8.94
N MET A 166 16.53 26.57 7.77
CA MET A 166 17.95 26.94 7.69
C MET A 166 18.23 28.30 8.35
N GLU A 167 17.34 29.28 8.20
CA GLU A 167 17.46 30.59 8.84
C GLU A 167 17.25 30.49 10.37
N GLU A 168 16.25 29.73 10.81
CA GLU A 168 16.02 29.41 12.22
C GLU A 168 17.28 28.76 12.84
N GLY A 169 17.85 27.74 12.20
CA GLY A 169 19.07 27.09 12.66
C GLY A 169 20.27 28.04 12.78
N LYS A 170 20.49 28.90 11.78
CA LYS A 170 21.53 29.94 11.82
C LYS A 170 21.31 30.94 12.96
N THR A 171 20.07 31.39 13.19
CA THR A 171 19.77 32.35 14.25
C THR A 171 19.90 31.74 15.65
N LEU A 172 19.52 30.47 15.84
CA LEU A 172 19.68 29.75 17.11
C LEU A 172 21.16 29.48 17.43
N GLN A 173 21.95 29.06 16.44
CA GLN A 173 23.41 28.93 16.56
C GLN A 173 24.07 30.28 16.90
N ALA A 174 23.69 31.36 16.22
CA ALA A 174 24.21 32.71 16.50
C ALA A 174 23.81 33.25 17.89
N GLN A 175 22.68 32.80 18.45
CA GLN A 175 22.25 33.11 19.80
C GLN A 175 22.88 32.22 20.88
N GLY A 176 23.65 31.18 20.51
CA GLY A 176 24.27 30.25 21.45
C GLY A 176 23.26 29.46 22.29
N LYS A 177 22.07 29.19 21.76
CA LYS A 177 21.02 28.42 22.44
C LYS A 177 21.00 26.99 21.92
N ASP A 178 20.91 26.03 22.84
CA ASP A 178 20.64 24.64 22.48
C ASP A 178 19.25 24.52 21.84
N ILE A 179 19.18 23.78 20.73
CA ILE A 179 17.93 23.49 20.02
C ILE A 179 17.32 22.24 20.66
N PRO A 180 16.03 22.26 21.07
CA PRO A 180 15.36 21.06 21.59
C PRO A 180 15.41 19.91 20.60
N SER A 181 15.67 18.69 21.07
CA SER A 181 15.89 17.51 20.22
C SER A 181 14.77 17.29 19.20
N ASP A 182 13.51 17.45 19.61
CA ASP A 182 12.35 17.28 18.73
C ASP A 182 12.29 18.34 17.62
N ARG A 183 12.73 19.57 17.93
CA ARG A 183 12.79 20.66 16.95
C ARG A 183 13.94 20.46 15.97
N LEU A 184 15.09 19.99 16.45
CA LEU A 184 16.25 19.66 15.62
C LEU A 184 15.93 18.52 14.65
N ALA A 185 15.33 17.43 15.12
CA ALA A 185 14.90 16.31 14.27
C ALA A 185 13.86 16.74 13.20
N TYR A 186 12.94 17.63 13.55
CA TYR A 186 11.99 18.23 12.59
C TYR A 186 12.71 19.06 11.51
N MET A 187 13.69 19.90 11.89
CA MET A 187 14.47 20.72 10.97
C MET A 187 15.31 19.84 10.02
N GLU A 188 15.99 18.83 10.56
CA GLU A 188 16.76 17.85 9.80
C GLU A 188 15.88 17.10 8.79
N THR A 189 14.69 16.64 9.21
CA THR A 189 13.74 15.96 8.31
C THR A 189 13.34 16.85 7.11
N ILE A 190 13.00 18.11 7.34
CA ILE A 190 12.64 19.04 6.23
C ILE A 190 13.84 19.31 5.32
N ILE A 191 15.03 19.48 5.88
CA ILE A 191 16.24 19.72 5.09
C ILE A 191 16.55 18.49 4.23
N GLU A 192 16.58 17.30 4.84
CA GLU A 192 16.91 16.03 4.18
C GLU A 192 15.93 15.71 3.03
N GLU A 193 14.62 15.75 3.27
CA GLU A 193 13.62 15.44 2.24
C GLU A 193 13.69 16.42 1.05
N VAL A 194 13.91 17.73 1.32
CA VAL A 194 13.98 18.76 0.28
C VAL A 194 15.32 18.74 -0.47
N GLU A 195 16.47 18.55 0.21
CA GLU A 195 17.78 18.42 -0.45
C GLU A 195 17.90 17.16 -1.30
N ASN A 196 17.28 16.05 -0.87
CA ASN A 196 17.29 14.80 -1.63
C ASN A 196 16.39 14.82 -2.87
N GLY A 197 15.45 15.77 -2.97
CA GLY A 197 14.66 16.02 -4.18
C GLY A 197 13.17 15.64 -4.13
N ILE A 198 12.52 15.64 -2.95
CA ILE A 198 11.08 15.36 -2.85
C ILE A 198 10.23 16.31 -3.73
N CYS A 199 10.69 17.54 -3.94
CA CYS A 199 10.09 18.53 -4.85
C CYS A 199 10.11 18.07 -6.32
N ASP A 200 11.24 17.50 -6.78
CA ASP A 200 11.37 16.97 -8.13
C ASP A 200 10.51 15.70 -8.30
N LEU A 201 10.34 14.88 -7.26
CA LEU A 201 9.45 13.70 -7.30
C LEU A 201 7.97 14.10 -7.51
N ILE A 202 7.41 14.98 -6.68
CA ILE A 202 5.97 15.32 -6.76
C ILE A 202 5.59 16.11 -8.02
N THR A 203 6.57 16.70 -8.70
CA THR A 203 6.38 17.44 -9.96
C THR A 203 6.75 16.64 -11.20
N ASP A 204 7.37 15.46 -11.06
CA ASP A 204 7.76 14.59 -12.16
C ASP A 204 6.55 14.15 -13.00
N PRO A 205 6.59 14.26 -14.35
CA PRO A 205 5.44 13.95 -15.21
C PRO A 205 4.84 12.55 -15.05
N ASN A 206 5.64 11.54 -14.68
CA ASN A 206 5.18 10.16 -14.55
C ASN A 206 4.77 9.82 -13.12
N PHE A 207 5.47 10.33 -12.10
CA PHE A 207 5.02 10.18 -10.71
C PHE A 207 3.68 10.92 -10.46
N LYS A 208 3.61 12.19 -10.92
CA LYS A 208 2.44 13.07 -10.82
C LYS A 208 1.17 12.50 -11.44
N GLN A 209 1.28 11.69 -12.50
CA GLN A 209 0.11 11.02 -13.09
C GLN A 209 -0.65 10.15 -12.07
N ASN A 210 0.03 9.56 -11.09
CA ASN A 210 -0.62 8.80 -10.01
C ASN A 210 -1.26 9.72 -8.96
N LEU A 211 -0.61 10.83 -8.60
CA LEU A 211 -1.15 11.84 -7.66
C LEU A 211 -2.39 12.56 -8.22
N LEU A 212 -2.54 12.63 -9.55
CA LEU A 212 -3.65 13.26 -10.25
C LEU A 212 -4.81 12.30 -10.60
N LYS A 213 -4.80 11.05 -10.10
CA LYS A 213 -5.91 10.12 -10.33
C LYS A 213 -7.12 10.46 -9.44
N PRO A 214 -8.38 10.28 -9.90
CA PRO A 214 -9.58 10.67 -9.15
C PRO A 214 -9.68 10.11 -7.73
N GLU A 215 -9.15 8.91 -7.50
CA GLU A 215 -9.15 8.23 -6.21
C GLU A 215 -8.14 8.80 -5.20
N HIS A 216 -7.12 9.53 -5.65
CA HIS A 216 -5.99 10.00 -4.82
C HIS A 216 -6.34 11.21 -3.95
N CYS A 217 -5.70 11.30 -2.77
CA CYS A 217 -5.94 12.36 -1.79
C CYS A 217 -5.82 13.77 -2.39
N ILE A 218 -4.75 14.03 -3.16
CA ILE A 218 -4.48 15.36 -3.76
C ILE A 218 -5.59 15.77 -4.74
N PHE A 219 -6.03 14.84 -5.60
CA PHE A 219 -7.12 15.11 -6.54
C PHE A 219 -8.43 15.40 -5.81
N LYS A 220 -8.80 14.58 -4.81
CA LYS A 220 -10.03 14.78 -4.03
C LYS A 220 -10.06 16.12 -3.32
N LEU A 221 -8.93 16.51 -2.72
CA LEU A 221 -8.76 17.79 -2.05
C LEU A 221 -8.98 18.98 -3.02
N ALA A 222 -8.39 18.91 -4.22
CA ALA A 222 -8.57 19.91 -5.26
C ALA A 222 -10.00 19.92 -5.85
N SER A 223 -10.59 18.75 -6.08
CA SER A 223 -11.98 18.61 -6.53
C SER A 223 -12.96 19.25 -5.55
N ARG A 224 -12.75 19.02 -4.24
CA ARG A 224 -13.56 19.62 -3.17
C ARG A 224 -13.44 21.14 -3.07
N MET A 225 -12.31 21.74 -3.45
CA MET A 225 -12.21 23.20 -3.54
C MET A 225 -13.16 23.80 -4.59
N SER A 226 -13.38 23.08 -5.70
CA SER A 226 -14.26 23.51 -6.79
C SER A 226 -15.71 23.07 -6.60
N ASN A 227 -15.94 21.75 -6.59
CA ASN A 227 -17.25 21.13 -6.72
C ASN A 227 -17.86 20.84 -5.34
N GLY A 228 -17.01 20.57 -4.36
CA GLY A 228 -17.40 20.04 -3.06
C GLY A 228 -17.31 18.53 -3.01
N LEU A 229 -18.02 17.97 -2.04
CA LEU A 229 -18.14 16.53 -1.86
C LEU A 229 -19.29 15.99 -2.71
N GLU A 230 -19.02 14.96 -3.52
CA GLU A 230 -20.04 14.23 -4.28
C GLU A 230 -20.70 13.16 -3.40
N GLU A 231 -21.98 12.86 -3.64
CA GLU A 231 -22.73 11.85 -2.88
C GLU A 231 -22.07 10.47 -3.02
N GLY A 232 -21.55 9.92 -1.91
CA GLY A 232 -20.90 8.60 -1.87
C GLY A 232 -19.40 8.58 -1.54
N GLU A 233 -18.73 9.72 -1.30
CA GLU A 233 -17.36 9.70 -0.75
C GLU A 233 -17.34 9.40 0.77
N GLU A 234 -17.51 8.12 1.12
CA GLU A 234 -17.71 7.62 2.49
C GLU A 234 -16.54 7.83 3.48
N ASN A 235 -15.34 8.21 3.02
CA ASN A 235 -14.15 8.36 3.88
C ASN A 235 -13.88 9.82 4.27
N HIS A 236 -14.47 10.25 5.38
CA HIS A 236 -14.29 11.59 5.95
C HIS A 236 -13.04 11.77 6.83
N ASP A 237 -12.25 10.70 7.06
CA ASP A 237 -11.10 10.69 7.97
C ASP A 237 -9.73 10.64 7.24
N LYS A 238 -9.70 10.88 5.92
CA LYS A 238 -8.48 10.87 5.08
C LYS A 238 -8.27 12.20 4.36
N TYR A 239 -7.83 13.23 5.09
CA TYR A 239 -7.47 14.56 4.55
C TYR A 239 -5.96 14.84 4.55
N GLU A 240 -5.20 13.81 4.89
CA GLU A 240 -3.75 13.79 4.88
C GLU A 240 -3.31 12.66 3.94
N LEU A 241 -2.23 12.90 3.20
CA LEU A 241 -1.48 11.84 2.54
C LEU A 241 -1.09 10.78 3.57
N LEU A 242 -1.50 9.56 3.33
CA LEU A 242 -1.06 8.39 4.08
C LEU A 242 0.24 7.82 3.48
N PRO A 243 1.00 6.98 4.21
CA PRO A 243 2.15 6.29 3.66
C PRO A 243 1.80 5.49 2.39
N GLU A 244 0.60 4.91 2.33
CA GLU A 244 0.11 4.14 1.19
C GLU A 244 -0.18 5.01 -0.04
N ASP A 245 -0.53 6.29 0.14
CA ASP A 245 -0.81 7.22 -0.96
C ASP A 245 0.45 7.65 -1.73
N LEU A 246 1.64 7.30 -1.24
CA LEU A 246 2.94 7.49 -1.90
C LEU A 246 3.52 6.19 -2.48
N TYR A 247 2.86 5.06 -2.27
CA TYR A 247 3.31 3.76 -2.76
C TYR A 247 2.72 3.47 -4.15
N PHE A 248 3.53 3.64 -5.19
CA PHE A 248 3.18 3.24 -6.55
C PHE A 248 4.23 2.29 -7.12
N VAL A 249 3.78 1.39 -8.00
CA VAL A 249 4.66 0.55 -8.82
C VAL A 249 4.94 1.29 -10.12
N PHE A 250 6.20 1.54 -10.41
CA PHE A 250 6.69 2.22 -11.62
C PHE A 250 8.02 1.60 -12.06
N GLU A 251 8.30 1.66 -13.36
CA GLU A 251 9.65 1.40 -13.88
C GLU A 251 10.54 2.59 -13.46
N PRO A 252 11.65 2.41 -12.72
CA PRO A 252 12.47 3.56 -12.29
C PRO A 252 13.01 4.38 -13.45
N ASP A 253 13.13 3.77 -14.63
CA ASP A 253 13.58 4.41 -15.87
C ASP A 253 12.60 5.43 -16.46
N ASP A 254 11.31 5.35 -16.12
CA ASP A 254 10.31 6.33 -16.56
C ASP A 254 10.42 7.67 -15.82
N LEU A 255 11.05 7.71 -14.65
CA LEU A 255 11.22 8.93 -13.86
C LEU A 255 12.41 9.76 -14.35
N SER A 256 12.28 11.08 -14.25
CA SER A 256 13.39 12.01 -14.47
C SER A 256 14.56 11.73 -13.52
N ALA A 257 15.79 12.06 -13.94
CA ALA A 257 17.00 11.73 -13.18
C ALA A 257 17.01 12.30 -11.74
N ARG A 258 16.30 13.41 -11.47
CA ARG A 258 16.17 13.98 -10.13
C ARG A 258 15.14 13.23 -9.28
N ALA A 259 13.94 13.00 -9.81
CA ALA A 259 12.91 12.21 -9.18
C ALA A 259 13.41 10.79 -8.83
N ARG A 260 14.13 10.15 -9.76
CA ARG A 260 14.79 8.85 -9.57
C ARG A 260 15.87 8.87 -8.49
N ARG A 261 16.65 9.95 -8.38
CA ARG A 261 17.64 10.10 -7.30
C ARG A 261 16.97 10.15 -5.92
N TYR A 262 15.91 10.94 -5.78
CA TYR A 262 15.14 11.00 -4.53
C TYR A 262 14.53 9.63 -4.22
N LEU A 263 13.90 8.98 -5.20
CA LEU A 263 13.27 7.67 -5.05
C LEU A 263 14.25 6.57 -4.62
N ASN A 264 15.45 6.54 -5.21
CA ASN A 264 16.50 5.57 -4.86
C ASN A 264 17.08 5.81 -3.46
N HIS A 265 17.02 7.04 -2.94
CA HIS A 265 17.49 7.38 -1.61
C HIS A 265 16.43 7.12 -0.53
N SER A 266 15.19 7.49 -0.79
CA SER A 266 14.04 7.35 0.11
C SER A 266 13.38 5.97 0.09
N GLN A 267 13.64 5.17 -0.96
CA GLN A 267 13.12 3.81 -1.13
C GLN A 267 11.58 3.69 -1.05
N LEU A 268 10.83 4.76 -1.39
CA LEU A 268 9.36 4.81 -1.23
C LEU A 268 8.59 3.71 -2.01
N HIS A 269 9.23 3.08 -3.00
CA HIS A 269 8.69 2.00 -3.82
C HIS A 269 8.91 0.60 -3.23
N GLU A 270 9.69 0.47 -2.17
CA GLU A 270 9.88 -0.79 -1.45
C GLU A 270 8.73 -1.01 -0.46
N SER A 271 8.18 -2.23 -0.45
CA SER A 271 6.93 -2.55 0.26
C SER A 271 7.07 -2.54 1.79
N ASP A 272 8.28 -2.74 2.31
CA ASP A 272 8.66 -2.71 3.72
C ASP A 272 9.02 -1.30 4.24
N GLN A 273 9.34 -0.34 3.36
CA GLN A 273 9.73 1.04 3.70
C GLN A 273 8.55 1.95 4.11
N VAL A 274 7.73 1.48 5.05
CA VAL A 274 6.56 2.22 5.58
C VAL A 274 6.98 3.48 6.34
N GLU A 275 8.09 3.44 7.08
CA GLU A 275 8.59 4.61 7.83
C GLU A 275 9.08 5.75 6.94
N ALA A 276 9.76 5.43 5.83
CA ALA A 276 10.21 6.43 4.86
C ALA A 276 8.99 7.11 4.20
N ARG A 277 8.00 6.32 3.79
CA ARG A 277 6.70 6.83 3.31
C ARG A 277 5.98 7.68 4.35
N ALA A 278 6.03 7.33 5.64
CA ALA A 278 5.45 8.14 6.70
C ALA A 278 6.18 9.48 6.94
N ARG A 279 7.52 9.52 6.80
CA ARG A 279 8.29 10.78 6.86
C ARG A 279 7.99 11.70 5.68
N ALA A 280 8.06 11.17 4.46
CA ALA A 280 7.73 11.91 3.24
C ALA A 280 6.29 12.44 3.27
N ALA A 281 5.32 11.60 3.65
CA ALA A 281 3.92 12.00 3.79
C ALA A 281 3.73 13.13 4.82
N ARG A 282 4.40 13.09 5.98
CA ARG A 282 4.35 14.16 6.98
C ARG A 282 4.82 15.51 6.41
N VAL A 283 5.98 15.53 5.73
CA VAL A 283 6.53 16.76 5.13
C VAL A 283 5.66 17.28 3.99
N LEU A 284 5.13 16.38 3.14
CA LEU A 284 4.20 16.74 2.08
C LEU A 284 2.87 17.27 2.62
N ASN A 285 2.35 16.72 3.72
CA ASN A 285 1.12 17.21 4.36
C ASN A 285 1.28 18.63 4.89
N GLU A 286 2.40 18.97 5.52
CA GLU A 286 2.64 20.34 5.98
C GLU A 286 2.71 21.33 4.80
N ALA A 287 3.44 20.98 3.74
CA ALA A 287 3.49 21.77 2.51
C ALA A 287 2.12 21.90 1.83
N MET A 288 1.32 20.83 1.82
CA MET A 288 -0.04 20.78 1.26
C MET A 288 -0.97 21.77 1.99
N HIS A 289 -1.01 21.75 3.33
CA HIS A 289 -1.85 22.66 4.12
C HIS A 289 -1.51 24.14 3.86
N ALA A 290 -0.21 24.49 3.83
CA ALA A 290 0.23 25.86 3.52
C ALA A 290 -0.03 26.25 2.05
N SER A 291 0.10 25.29 1.12
CA SER A 291 -0.18 25.50 -0.31
C SER A 291 -1.66 25.70 -0.59
N LEU A 292 -2.55 24.96 0.07
CA LEU A 292 -4.01 25.16 -0.02
C LEU A 292 -4.41 26.59 0.36
N LYS A 293 -3.89 27.10 1.50
CA LYS A 293 -4.16 28.45 1.98
C LYS A 293 -3.68 29.51 0.99
N SER A 294 -2.50 29.32 0.41
CA SER A 294 -1.94 30.21 -0.62
C SER A 294 -2.70 30.12 -1.95
N LEU A 295 -3.12 28.92 -2.37
CA LEU A 295 -3.92 28.67 -3.57
C LEU A 295 -5.28 29.35 -3.45
N PHE A 296 -5.95 29.19 -2.31
CA PHE A 296 -7.20 29.90 -2.01
C PHE A 296 -7.04 31.42 -2.14
N LYS A 297 -6.03 32.00 -1.44
CA LYS A 297 -5.78 33.45 -1.47
C LYS A 297 -5.53 33.97 -2.89
N ARG A 298 -4.95 33.16 -3.78
CA ARG A 298 -4.70 33.51 -5.18
C ARG A 298 -5.96 33.43 -6.05
N LEU A 299 -6.74 32.35 -5.92
CA LEU A 299 -7.95 32.12 -6.71
C LEU A 299 -9.08 33.09 -6.34
N PHE A 300 -9.31 33.31 -5.04
CA PHE A 300 -10.44 34.09 -4.52
C PHE A 300 -10.01 35.51 -4.12
N THR A 301 -9.48 36.24 -5.10
CA THR A 301 -9.23 37.69 -5.02
C THR A 301 -10.48 38.47 -5.48
N PHE A 302 -10.94 39.43 -4.67
CA PHE A 302 -12.19 40.17 -4.90
C PHE A 302 -11.91 41.67 -5.08
N ASN A 303 -11.93 42.18 -6.31
CA ASN A 303 -11.78 43.61 -6.64
C ASN A 303 -10.65 44.35 -5.89
N GLY A 304 -9.52 43.65 -5.66
CA GLY A 304 -8.34 44.19 -4.96
C GLY A 304 -8.18 43.74 -3.50
N GLY A 305 -9.20 43.11 -2.91
CA GLY A 305 -9.24 42.71 -1.51
C GLY A 305 -9.29 41.21 -1.23
N SER A 306 -9.10 40.88 0.05
CA SER A 306 -9.11 39.53 0.64
C SER A 306 -10.51 39.06 1.05
N PHE A 307 -10.64 37.78 1.44
CA PHE A 307 -11.88 37.22 2.01
C PHE A 307 -12.38 38.01 3.22
N GLN A 308 -11.48 38.50 4.08
CA GLN A 308 -11.85 39.27 5.26
C GLN A 308 -12.52 40.60 4.88
N GLU A 309 -12.01 41.29 3.84
CA GLU A 309 -12.61 42.53 3.33
C GLU A 309 -13.99 42.26 2.71
N LEU A 310 -14.14 41.18 1.92
CA LEU A 310 -15.45 40.75 1.42
C LEU A 310 -16.42 40.49 2.59
N PHE A 311 -15.97 39.84 3.65
CA PHE A 311 -16.78 39.56 4.83
C PHE A 311 -17.14 40.83 5.63
N GLN A 312 -16.24 41.82 5.70
CA GLN A 312 -16.54 43.14 6.26
C GLN A 312 -17.61 43.86 5.45
N GLU A 313 -17.53 43.88 4.11
CA GLU A 313 -18.58 44.49 3.26
C GLU A 313 -19.93 43.77 3.41
N ILE A 314 -19.92 42.44 3.53
CA ILE A 314 -21.11 41.63 3.85
C ILE A 314 -21.73 42.08 5.19
N ARG A 315 -20.92 42.28 6.24
CA ARG A 315 -21.40 42.75 7.55
C ARG A 315 -21.88 44.21 7.53
N LYS A 316 -21.27 45.08 6.73
CA LYS A 316 -21.72 46.47 6.53
C LYS A 316 -23.08 46.50 5.83
N GLU A 317 -23.28 45.66 4.82
CA GLU A 317 -24.55 45.56 4.10
C GLU A 317 -25.66 44.97 4.98
N PHE A 318 -25.39 43.92 5.77
CA PHE A 318 -26.38 43.44 6.75
C PHE A 318 -26.70 44.50 7.83
N LEU A 319 -25.74 45.30 8.26
CA LEU A 319 -26.00 46.44 9.16
C LEU A 319 -26.90 47.49 8.48
N ARG A 320 -26.65 47.82 7.20
CA ARG A 320 -27.49 48.73 6.40
C ARG A 320 -28.93 48.22 6.26
N LEU A 321 -29.10 46.90 6.17
CA LEU A 321 -30.40 46.22 6.13
C LEU A 321 -31.03 45.98 7.52
N ASN A 322 -30.37 46.44 8.60
CA ASN A 322 -30.76 46.19 10.00
C ASN A 322 -30.99 44.69 10.30
N ARG A 323 -30.07 43.84 9.81
CA ARG A 323 -30.05 42.39 10.05
C ARG A 323 -28.86 41.98 10.93
N ARG A 324 -29.07 40.93 11.73
CA ARG A 324 -28.02 40.19 12.44
C ARG A 324 -27.65 38.93 11.64
N LEU A 325 -26.40 38.50 11.72
CA LEU A 325 -25.89 37.35 10.96
C LEU A 325 -25.63 36.17 11.91
N VAL A 326 -26.10 34.98 11.56
CA VAL A 326 -25.85 33.73 12.27
C VAL A 326 -25.03 32.80 11.37
N ILE A 327 -23.89 32.30 11.85
CA ILE A 327 -23.02 31.37 11.10
C ILE A 327 -22.84 30.10 11.90
N LEU A 328 -23.34 28.98 11.37
CA LEU A 328 -23.31 27.66 12.01
C LEU A 328 -22.41 26.73 11.20
N VAL A 329 -21.24 26.38 11.74
CA VAL A 329 -20.26 25.49 11.10
C VAL A 329 -20.37 24.10 11.72
N GLU A 330 -20.75 23.10 10.94
CA GLU A 330 -20.97 21.72 11.41
C GLU A 330 -19.69 20.92 11.68
N ASP A 331 -18.58 21.25 10.99
CA ASP A 331 -17.25 20.72 11.25
C ASP A 331 -16.19 21.71 10.76
N MET A 332 -15.22 22.08 11.62
CA MET A 332 -14.11 22.96 11.26
C MET A 332 -13.25 22.37 10.12
N ALA A 333 -13.18 21.04 10.00
CA ALA A 333 -12.47 20.38 8.90
C ALA A 333 -13.03 20.74 7.51
N ALA A 334 -14.32 21.07 7.40
CA ALA A 334 -14.98 21.50 6.16
C ALA A 334 -14.38 22.79 5.56
N ILE A 335 -13.79 23.62 6.41
CA ILE A 335 -13.34 24.98 6.10
C ILE A 335 -11.83 25.16 6.33
N SER A 336 -11.06 24.07 6.46
CA SER A 336 -9.63 24.08 6.82
C SER A 336 -8.78 25.05 5.97
N ALA A 337 -9.06 25.16 4.68
CA ALA A 337 -8.38 26.09 3.77
C ALA A 337 -8.56 27.59 4.09
N ILE A 338 -9.61 27.95 4.85
CA ILE A 338 -9.91 29.33 5.27
C ILE A 338 -10.06 29.50 6.78
N GLU A 339 -9.80 28.46 7.57
CA GLU A 339 -10.15 28.42 8.99
C GLU A 339 -9.65 29.65 9.76
N ASP A 340 -8.39 30.06 9.51
CA ASP A 340 -7.79 31.25 10.12
C ASP A 340 -8.53 32.53 9.74
N VAL A 341 -8.85 32.70 8.46
CA VAL A 341 -9.42 33.94 7.92
C VAL A 341 -10.89 34.06 8.31
N LEU A 342 -11.62 32.93 8.36
CA LEU A 342 -12.99 32.92 8.87
C LEU A 342 -13.00 33.19 10.38
N ILE A 343 -12.13 32.55 11.16
CA ILE A 343 -12.00 32.81 12.60
C ILE A 343 -11.69 34.28 12.87
N ASP A 344 -10.72 34.87 12.17
CA ASP A 344 -10.38 36.30 12.32
C ASP A 344 -11.58 37.20 11.97
N SER A 345 -12.32 36.86 10.91
CA SER A 345 -13.53 37.58 10.49
C SER A 345 -14.72 37.45 11.47
N LEU A 346 -14.82 36.32 12.18
CA LEU A 346 -15.83 36.05 13.21
C LEU A 346 -15.45 36.66 14.59
N ILE A 347 -14.15 36.85 14.86
CA ILE A 347 -13.65 37.50 16.07
C ILE A 347 -13.80 39.04 15.98
N GLU A 348 -13.82 39.61 14.78
CA GLU A 348 -13.91 41.06 14.57
C GLU A 348 -15.16 41.70 15.22
N GLU A 349 -14.96 42.77 15.98
CA GLU A 349 -16.00 43.37 16.83
C GLU A 349 -17.01 44.19 16.02
N ALA A 350 -18.30 44.15 16.40
CA ALA A 350 -19.35 44.91 15.71
C ALA A 350 -19.22 46.44 15.89
N ALA A 351 -18.61 46.88 17.00
CA ALA A 351 -18.46 48.29 17.36
C ALA A 351 -17.04 48.67 17.84
N PRO A 352 -16.01 48.64 16.97
CA PRO A 352 -14.66 49.05 17.33
C PRO A 352 -14.65 50.51 17.82
N GLY A 353 -14.23 50.74 19.06
CA GLY A 353 -14.26 52.07 19.68
C GLY A 353 -15.66 52.59 20.07
N GLY A 354 -16.67 51.73 20.11
CA GLY A 354 -18.02 52.06 20.61
C GLY A 354 -19.00 52.60 19.57
N VAL A 355 -18.59 52.73 18.29
CA VAL A 355 -19.49 53.05 17.17
C VAL A 355 -19.73 51.78 16.37
N GLN A 356 -21.00 51.39 16.19
CA GLN A 356 -21.35 50.19 15.44
C GLN A 356 -21.11 50.39 13.93
N THR A 357 -20.10 49.70 13.40
CA THR A 357 -19.69 49.78 11.98
C THR A 357 -19.97 48.50 11.21
N LEU A 358 -20.15 47.37 11.91
CA LEU A 358 -20.43 46.05 11.33
C LEU A 358 -21.67 45.43 12.00
N CYS A 359 -22.39 44.54 11.31
CA CYS A 359 -23.48 43.81 11.95
C CYS A 359 -22.97 42.88 13.08
N PRO A 360 -23.79 42.62 14.11
CA PRO A 360 -23.54 41.54 15.06
C PRO A 360 -23.47 40.19 14.36
N ILE A 361 -22.63 39.30 14.90
CA ILE A 361 -22.52 37.91 14.45
C ILE A 361 -22.73 36.98 15.64
N HIS A 362 -23.61 36.00 15.49
CA HIS A 362 -23.78 34.89 16.42
C HIS A 362 -23.25 33.64 15.72
N SER A 363 -22.35 32.88 16.32
CA SER A 363 -21.78 31.72 15.63
C SER A 363 -21.51 30.54 16.55
N VAL A 364 -21.69 29.33 16.01
CA VAL A 364 -21.20 28.09 16.62
C VAL A 364 -20.26 27.42 15.63
N ILE A 365 -19.07 27.07 16.10
CA ILE A 365 -18.08 26.33 15.31
C ILE A 365 -17.89 24.97 15.96
N ALA A 366 -18.41 23.92 15.33
CA ALA A 366 -18.12 22.56 15.75
C ALA A 366 -16.69 22.17 15.39
N VAL A 367 -15.95 21.68 16.38
CA VAL A 367 -14.52 21.34 16.29
C VAL A 367 -14.34 19.88 16.70
N THR A 368 -13.59 19.12 15.90
CA THR A 368 -13.20 17.77 16.31
C THR A 368 -12.09 17.82 17.36
N ASP A 369 -12.25 17.04 18.44
CA ASP A 369 -11.27 16.95 19.53
C ASP A 369 -9.84 16.74 19.00
N ASN A 370 -8.89 17.43 19.62
CA ASN A 370 -7.47 17.52 19.23
C ASN A 370 -7.13 18.13 17.85
N TYR A 371 -8.09 18.65 17.08
CA TYR A 371 -7.83 19.25 15.76
C TYR A 371 -6.75 20.37 15.80
N PRO A 372 -5.65 20.26 15.04
CA PRO A 372 -4.52 21.19 15.12
C PRO A 372 -4.89 22.65 14.80
N GLY A 373 -5.78 22.87 13.83
CA GLY A 373 -6.25 24.20 13.45
C GLY A 373 -6.88 24.97 14.61
N TYR A 374 -7.70 24.29 15.40
CA TYR A 374 -8.32 24.88 16.59
C TYR A 374 -7.31 25.13 17.70
N LYS A 375 -6.41 24.18 18.00
CA LYS A 375 -5.40 24.33 19.08
C LYS A 375 -4.58 25.62 18.93
N ARG A 376 -4.25 26.02 17.70
CA ARG A 376 -3.53 27.29 17.40
C ARG A 376 -4.32 28.56 17.74
N ARG A 377 -5.65 28.48 17.81
CA ARG A 377 -6.58 29.62 18.01
C ARG A 377 -7.41 29.50 19.30
N GLN A 378 -7.33 28.38 20.02
CA GLN A 378 -8.17 28.04 21.17
C GLN A 378 -8.16 29.14 22.25
N GLU A 379 -6.98 29.56 22.71
CA GLU A 379 -6.83 30.62 23.72
C GLU A 379 -7.48 31.94 23.26
N THR A 380 -7.33 32.30 21.98
CA THR A 380 -7.94 33.51 21.41
C THR A 380 -9.47 33.41 21.36
N LEU A 381 -10.01 32.25 20.96
CA LEU A 381 -11.46 32.01 20.91
C LEU A 381 -12.09 31.99 22.30
N ILE A 382 -11.50 31.24 23.25
CA ILE A 382 -11.96 31.19 24.65
C ILE A 382 -11.94 32.59 25.28
N THR A 383 -10.85 33.35 25.11
CA THR A 383 -10.73 34.70 25.69
C THR A 383 -11.76 35.69 25.10
N ARG A 384 -12.21 35.48 23.85
CA ARG A 384 -13.17 36.35 23.17
C ARG A 384 -14.63 35.95 23.40
N ALA A 385 -14.93 34.66 23.52
CA ALA A 385 -16.26 34.14 23.80
C ALA A 385 -16.57 34.05 25.30
N GLY A 386 -15.53 33.96 26.15
CA GLY A 386 -15.61 33.72 27.59
C GLY A 386 -15.67 32.24 27.99
N TYR A 387 -15.93 31.34 27.03
CA TYR A 387 -16.09 29.91 27.27
C TYR A 387 -15.99 29.08 25.97
N GLU A 388 -15.81 27.77 26.13
CA GLU A 388 -16.06 26.76 25.09
C GLU A 388 -17.07 25.71 25.61
N TRP A 389 -17.72 25.00 24.69
CA TRP A 389 -18.67 23.92 24.96
C TRP A 389 -18.11 22.60 24.49
N ILE A 390 -18.23 21.54 25.29
CA ILE A 390 -17.62 20.23 25.01
C ILE A 390 -18.70 19.14 25.07
N ILE A 391 -18.82 18.37 23.98
CA ILE A 391 -19.67 17.17 23.92
C ILE A 391 -18.91 16.00 24.52
N GLU A 392 -19.06 15.85 25.84
CA GLU A 392 -18.47 14.76 26.62
C GLU A 392 -19.51 13.67 26.94
N ASN A 393 -19.02 12.47 27.24
CA ASN A 393 -19.85 11.36 27.70
C ASN A 393 -20.04 11.43 29.22
N VAL A 394 -20.52 12.58 29.71
CA VAL A 394 -20.51 12.96 31.14
C VAL A 394 -21.41 12.07 32.01
N ASP A 395 -22.55 11.66 31.45
CA ASP A 395 -23.59 10.91 32.16
C ASP A 395 -23.49 9.40 31.88
N LYS A 396 -22.38 8.80 32.32
CA LYS A 396 -22.06 7.37 32.11
C LYS A 396 -23.15 6.45 32.66
N ASP A 397 -23.72 6.77 33.83
CA ASP A 397 -24.71 5.95 34.51
C ASP A 397 -26.04 5.87 33.74
N ASN A 398 -26.42 6.97 33.07
CA ASN A 398 -27.68 7.10 32.34
C ASN A 398 -27.58 6.71 30.84
N ASN A 399 -26.38 6.40 30.33
CA ASN A 399 -26.19 6.05 28.91
C ASN A 399 -27.13 4.94 28.44
N LYS A 400 -27.49 3.98 29.31
CA LYS A 400 -28.47 2.93 29.00
C LYS A 400 -29.83 3.50 28.61
N ASP A 401 -30.37 4.43 29.38
CA ASP A 401 -31.70 5.01 29.12
C ASP A 401 -31.66 6.02 27.99
N ARG A 402 -30.53 6.71 27.76
CA ARG A 402 -30.31 7.53 26.55
C ARG A 402 -30.37 6.70 25.26
N ILE A 403 -29.73 5.51 25.22
CA ILE A 403 -29.81 4.60 24.05
C ILE A 403 -31.27 4.18 23.80
N VAL A 404 -31.99 3.78 24.86
CA VAL A 404 -33.39 3.34 24.76
C VAL A 404 -34.33 4.48 24.34
N SER A 405 -34.08 5.70 24.83
CA SER A 405 -34.79 6.92 24.44
C SER A 405 -34.59 7.24 22.95
N LEU A 406 -33.33 7.22 22.47
CA LEU A 406 -32.99 7.44 21.06
C LEU A 406 -33.68 6.42 20.15
N CYS A 407 -33.63 5.12 20.47
CA CYS A 407 -34.33 4.08 19.72
C CYS A 407 -35.85 4.32 19.69
N GLY A 408 -36.45 4.67 20.83
CA GLY A 408 -37.87 4.98 20.94
C GLY A 408 -38.31 6.16 20.06
N ARG A 409 -37.49 7.23 19.99
CA ARG A 409 -37.74 8.39 19.13
C ARG A 409 -37.70 8.04 17.64
N TYR A 410 -36.69 7.34 17.18
CA TYR A 410 -36.58 6.92 15.79
C TYR A 410 -37.71 5.97 15.38
N LEU A 411 -38.07 5.01 16.23
CA LEU A 411 -39.24 4.15 16.03
C LEU A 411 -40.52 4.99 15.87
N ASN A 412 -40.75 5.95 16.77
CA ASN A 412 -41.92 6.82 16.73
C ASN A 412 -41.96 7.68 15.46
N ALA A 413 -40.85 8.31 15.08
CA ALA A 413 -40.74 9.13 13.87
C ALA A 413 -40.92 8.30 12.58
N ALA A 414 -40.41 7.07 12.54
CA ALA A 414 -40.60 6.16 11.42
C ALA A 414 -42.01 5.54 11.35
N ARG A 415 -42.79 5.54 12.43
CA ARG A 415 -44.22 5.17 12.37
C ARG A 415 -45.07 6.28 11.74
N PHE A 416 -44.81 7.56 12.06
CA PHE A 416 -45.42 8.70 11.37
C PHE A 416 -44.97 8.83 9.90
N GLY A 417 -43.67 8.64 9.62
CA GLY A 417 -43.10 8.98 8.32
C GLY A 417 -42.87 10.47 8.12
N SER A 418 -42.14 10.84 7.06
CA SER A 418 -41.64 12.22 6.89
C SER A 418 -42.77 13.22 6.63
N GLU A 419 -43.67 12.92 5.69
CA GLU A 419 -44.74 13.85 5.31
C GLU A 419 -45.78 14.07 6.43
N GLU A 420 -46.06 13.08 7.28
CA GLU A 420 -47.00 13.28 8.39
C GLU A 420 -46.39 14.15 9.51
N LEU A 421 -45.10 13.98 9.81
CA LEU A 421 -44.37 14.83 10.76
C LEU A 421 -44.32 16.30 10.29
N LYS A 422 -44.11 16.51 8.99
CA LYS A 422 -44.02 17.85 8.34
C LYS A 422 -45.32 18.63 8.36
N ASN A 423 -46.47 17.96 8.22
CA ASN A 423 -47.78 18.60 8.14
C ASN A 423 -48.45 18.84 9.51
N ARG A 424 -47.77 18.53 10.63
CA ARG A 424 -48.33 18.65 12.00
C ARG A 424 -48.01 20.01 12.63
N PRO A 425 -49.00 20.74 13.19
CA PRO A 425 -48.85 22.10 13.73
C PRO A 425 -48.15 22.19 15.10
N GLU A 426 -47.58 21.07 15.58
CA GLU A 426 -46.97 20.96 16.92
C GLU A 426 -45.46 20.79 16.89
N GLN A 427 -44.86 20.85 15.69
CA GLN A 427 -43.43 20.80 15.48
C GLN A 427 -42.72 21.79 16.42
N GLY A 428 -41.61 21.37 17.03
CA GLY A 428 -40.76 22.22 17.87
C GLY A 428 -41.28 22.56 19.27
N LYS A 429 -42.52 22.20 19.63
CA LYS A 429 -42.98 22.32 21.03
C LYS A 429 -42.19 21.40 21.96
N PRO A 430 -42.02 21.70 23.26
CA PRO A 430 -41.21 20.89 24.19
C PRO A 430 -41.63 19.41 24.34
N GLN A 431 -42.86 19.06 23.95
CA GLN A 431 -43.38 17.69 23.99
C GLN A 431 -43.28 16.96 22.63
N TRP A 432 -42.77 17.60 21.58
CA TRP A 432 -42.58 17.02 20.25
C TRP A 432 -41.59 15.83 20.27
N PRO A 433 -41.75 14.82 19.40
CA PRO A 433 -42.99 14.49 18.68
C PRO A 433 -44.05 13.89 19.62
N PRO A 434 -45.34 13.96 19.26
CA PRO A 434 -46.39 13.19 19.93
C PRO A 434 -46.12 11.69 19.80
N VAL A 435 -46.81 10.87 20.60
CA VAL A 435 -46.70 9.40 20.51
C VAL A 435 -47.56 8.90 19.34
N TRP A 436 -47.00 8.04 18.50
CA TRP A 436 -47.73 7.38 17.43
C TRP A 436 -48.57 6.22 17.98
N HIS A 437 -49.81 6.12 17.51
CA HIS A 437 -50.74 5.03 17.80
C HIS A 437 -51.44 4.58 16.51
N SER A 438 -51.68 3.28 16.38
CA SER A 438 -52.62 2.70 15.41
C SER A 438 -54.06 2.94 15.89
N ASP A 439 -55.03 2.78 14.97
CA ASP A 439 -56.47 2.85 15.31
C ASP A 439 -56.87 1.80 16.36
N ASP A 440 -56.32 0.58 16.26
CA ASP A 440 -56.43 -0.50 17.25
C ASP A 440 -55.08 -0.74 17.94
N ILE A 441 -54.99 -0.45 19.26
CA ILE A 441 -53.76 -0.70 20.04
C ILE A 441 -53.71 -2.18 20.49
N PRO A 442 -52.71 -2.99 20.08
CA PRO A 442 -52.63 -4.39 20.49
C PRO A 442 -52.20 -4.55 21.96
N ASN A 443 -52.90 -5.39 22.72
CA ASN A 443 -52.58 -5.64 24.14
C ASN A 443 -51.12 -6.08 24.38
N ALA A 444 -50.56 -6.88 23.46
CA ALA A 444 -49.18 -7.36 23.55
C ALA A 444 -48.11 -6.25 23.43
N LEU A 445 -48.48 -5.03 23.04
CA LEU A 445 -47.56 -3.90 22.92
C LEU A 445 -46.97 -3.49 24.28
N GLU A 446 -47.74 -3.62 25.37
CA GLU A 446 -47.27 -3.26 26.72
C GLU A 446 -46.09 -4.16 27.18
N ASP A 447 -46.07 -5.42 26.74
CA ASP A 447 -45.04 -6.41 27.11
C ASP A 447 -43.68 -6.15 26.44
N PHE A 448 -43.66 -5.43 25.31
CA PHE A 448 -42.42 -4.90 24.72
C PHE A 448 -41.92 -3.65 25.47
N GLY A 449 -42.81 -2.98 26.21
CA GLY A 449 -42.49 -1.82 27.01
C GLY A 449 -42.24 -0.55 26.19
N TYR A 450 -41.76 0.48 26.90
CA TYR A 450 -41.68 1.85 26.44
C TYR A 450 -40.29 2.44 26.69
N SER A 451 -39.96 3.50 25.95
CA SER A 451 -38.74 4.29 26.15
C SER A 451 -38.70 4.97 27.52
N ALA A 452 -37.60 5.66 27.83
CA ALA A 452 -37.48 6.48 29.03
C ALA A 452 -38.71 7.39 29.25
N ASN A 453 -39.12 7.55 30.52
CA ASN A 453 -40.37 8.21 30.95
C ASN A 453 -41.66 7.62 30.35
N LYS A 454 -41.64 6.34 29.92
CA LYS A 454 -42.74 5.63 29.25
C LYS A 454 -43.27 6.31 27.98
N LYS A 455 -42.45 7.10 27.27
CA LYS A 455 -42.96 7.94 26.16
C LYS A 455 -43.30 7.17 24.88
N PHE A 456 -42.40 6.33 24.36
CA PHE A 456 -42.56 5.71 23.03
C PHE A 456 -42.55 4.17 23.08
N PRO A 457 -43.52 3.45 22.46
CA PRO A 457 -43.52 1.98 22.42
C PRO A 457 -42.31 1.41 21.69
N LEU A 458 -41.66 0.37 22.23
CA LEU A 458 -40.37 -0.13 21.75
C LEU A 458 -40.45 -1.21 20.65
N PHE A 459 -41.62 -1.79 20.36
CA PHE A 459 -41.77 -2.87 19.37
C PHE A 459 -41.11 -2.52 18.01
N PRO A 460 -40.30 -3.42 17.41
CA PRO A 460 -40.11 -4.84 17.75
C PRO A 460 -39.15 -5.15 18.91
N TYR A 461 -38.53 -4.15 19.52
CA TYR A 461 -37.60 -4.35 20.63
C TYR A 461 -38.32 -4.35 21.98
N ASN A 462 -37.69 -4.94 22.99
CA ASN A 462 -37.91 -4.56 24.38
C ASN A 462 -36.63 -3.90 24.95
N ARG A 463 -36.67 -3.42 26.20
CA ARG A 463 -35.50 -2.78 26.83
C ARG A 463 -34.29 -3.72 26.88
N SER A 464 -34.49 -5.02 27.11
CA SER A 464 -33.43 -6.03 27.14
C SER A 464 -32.77 -6.21 25.76
N ALA A 465 -33.56 -6.27 24.68
CA ALA A 465 -33.06 -6.39 23.31
C ALA A 465 -32.17 -5.20 22.92
N ILE A 466 -32.59 -3.97 23.25
CA ILE A 466 -31.77 -2.78 23.04
C ILE A 466 -30.47 -2.87 23.86
N MET A 467 -30.53 -3.33 25.11
CA MET A 467 -29.34 -3.53 25.96
C MET A 467 -28.40 -4.62 25.45
N ALA A 468 -28.91 -5.70 24.85
CA ALA A 468 -28.11 -6.77 24.27
C ALA A 468 -27.25 -6.25 23.11
N LEU A 469 -27.91 -5.55 22.18
CA LEU A 469 -27.30 -4.95 20.99
C LEU A 469 -26.34 -3.82 21.38
N ALA A 470 -26.73 -2.97 22.35
CA ALA A 470 -25.87 -1.93 22.89
C ALA A 470 -24.61 -2.47 23.57
N ASN A 471 -24.71 -3.54 24.37
CA ASN A 471 -23.54 -4.18 24.98
C ASN A 471 -22.60 -4.81 23.95
N LYS A 472 -23.11 -5.26 22.80
CA LYS A 472 -22.29 -5.79 21.71
C LYS A 472 -21.61 -4.70 20.89
N HIS A 473 -22.33 -3.62 20.55
CA HIS A 473 -21.88 -2.65 19.54
C HIS A 473 -21.40 -1.31 20.11
N CYS A 474 -21.79 -0.94 21.33
CA CYS A 474 -21.57 0.39 21.91
C CYS A 474 -20.61 0.38 23.10
N ARG A 475 -19.66 -0.58 23.15
CA ARG A 475 -18.59 -0.61 24.14
C ARG A 475 -17.27 -0.06 23.59
N ASP A 476 -16.48 0.57 24.46
CA ASP A 476 -15.14 1.06 24.11
C ASP A 476 -14.02 0.07 24.44
N SER A 477 -12.77 0.48 24.25
CA SER A 477 -11.57 -0.32 24.55
C SER A 477 -11.36 -0.59 26.05
N SER A 478 -12.03 0.14 26.95
CA SER A 478 -12.06 -0.16 28.39
C SER A 478 -13.21 -1.09 28.78
N GLY A 479 -14.12 -1.38 27.84
CA GLY A 479 -15.31 -2.17 28.06
C GLY A 479 -16.50 -1.40 28.63
N GLU A 480 -16.41 -0.07 28.78
CA GLU A 480 -17.53 0.76 29.24
C GLU A 480 -18.55 1.03 28.13
N LEU A 481 -19.81 1.30 28.50
CA LEU A 481 -20.90 1.59 27.56
C LEU A 481 -20.91 3.07 27.15
N ILE A 482 -20.64 3.34 25.88
CA ILE A 482 -20.64 4.70 25.29
C ILE A 482 -21.92 4.95 24.50
N PHE A 483 -22.53 6.12 24.70
CA PHE A 483 -23.61 6.61 23.86
C PHE A 483 -23.05 7.14 22.52
N ASN A 484 -23.09 6.32 21.47
CA ASN A 484 -22.73 6.71 20.10
C ASN A 484 -23.96 6.63 19.18
N PRO A 485 -24.61 7.76 18.85
CA PRO A 485 -25.82 7.79 18.02
C PRO A 485 -25.68 7.07 16.67
N ARG A 486 -24.56 7.26 15.95
CA ARG A 486 -24.33 6.64 14.63
C ARG A 486 -24.29 5.11 14.74
N THR A 487 -23.59 4.59 15.75
CA THR A 487 -23.55 3.14 16.00
C THR A 487 -24.91 2.58 16.38
N ILE A 488 -25.69 3.31 17.19
CA ILE A 488 -27.05 2.91 17.59
C ILE A 488 -27.98 2.85 16.37
N ILE A 489 -27.97 3.89 15.53
CA ILE A 489 -28.81 3.95 14.33
C ILE A 489 -28.47 2.82 13.37
N ASN A 490 -27.18 2.59 13.10
CA ASN A 490 -26.78 1.56 12.14
C ASN A 490 -26.98 0.14 12.71
N ARG A 491 -26.41 -0.16 13.89
CA ARG A 491 -26.32 -1.52 14.43
C ARG A 491 -27.50 -1.98 15.28
N ILE A 492 -28.29 -1.05 15.84
CA ILE A 492 -29.45 -1.41 16.65
C ILE A 492 -30.72 -1.23 15.83
N LEU A 493 -30.89 -0.10 15.14
CA LEU A 493 -32.09 0.21 14.37
C LEU A 493 -32.08 -0.38 12.95
N LEU A 494 -31.14 -0.02 12.09
CA LEU A 494 -31.19 -0.40 10.66
C LEU A 494 -30.96 -1.90 10.42
N ASP A 495 -29.95 -2.50 11.05
CA ASP A 495 -29.62 -3.95 10.95
C ASP A 495 -30.82 -4.86 11.33
N ILE A 496 -31.86 -4.33 12.01
CA ILE A 496 -33.09 -5.06 12.35
C ILE A 496 -34.31 -4.49 11.60
N LEU A 497 -34.65 -3.20 11.74
CA LEU A 497 -35.87 -2.62 11.18
C LEU A 497 -35.90 -2.68 9.65
N ARG A 498 -34.76 -2.41 9.00
CA ARG A 498 -34.62 -2.43 7.54
C ARG A 498 -34.34 -3.84 7.05
N ASP A 499 -33.31 -4.47 7.61
CA ASP A 499 -32.71 -5.67 7.01
C ASP A 499 -33.45 -6.95 7.39
N CYS A 500 -34.14 -6.99 8.55
CA CYS A 500 -34.99 -8.11 8.95
C CYS A 500 -36.49 -7.90 8.64
N ARG A 501 -36.85 -6.87 7.86
CA ARG A 501 -38.26 -6.52 7.56
C ARG A 501 -38.97 -7.64 6.79
N THR A 502 -38.28 -8.25 5.83
CA THR A 502 -38.83 -9.31 4.96
C THR A 502 -39.15 -10.57 5.77
N GLU A 503 -38.30 -10.88 6.74
CA GLU A 503 -38.39 -11.99 7.68
C GLU A 503 -39.54 -11.75 8.66
N ALA A 504 -39.74 -10.52 9.12
CA ALA A 504 -40.86 -10.14 9.97
C ALA A 504 -42.21 -10.31 9.23
N GLU A 505 -42.32 -9.83 7.99
CA GLU A 505 -43.51 -10.00 7.15
C GLU A 505 -43.83 -11.47 6.83
N LYS A 506 -42.80 -12.34 6.75
CA LYS A 506 -42.94 -13.78 6.53
C LYS A 506 -43.11 -14.61 7.82
N THR A 507 -43.28 -13.97 8.98
CA THR A 507 -43.27 -14.62 10.31
C THR A 507 -42.05 -15.53 10.57
N GLN A 508 -40.90 -15.17 10.00
CA GLN A 508 -39.60 -15.83 10.13
C GLN A 508 -38.62 -15.10 11.07
N PHE A 509 -38.96 -13.89 11.52
CA PHE A 509 -38.22 -13.14 12.54
C PHE A 509 -38.38 -13.72 13.97
N PRO A 510 -37.36 -13.67 14.85
CA PRO A 510 -35.98 -13.32 14.56
C PRO A 510 -35.24 -14.43 13.79
N PRO A 511 -34.30 -14.10 12.89
CA PRO A 511 -33.46 -15.09 12.22
C PRO A 511 -32.50 -15.73 13.24
N THR A 512 -31.97 -16.92 12.91
CA THR A 512 -31.02 -17.64 13.77
C THR A 512 -29.71 -16.87 13.93
N HIS A 513 -29.19 -16.75 15.16
CA HIS A 513 -27.91 -16.08 15.45
C HIS A 513 -27.92 -14.59 15.02
N LEU A 514 -29.08 -13.92 15.15
CA LEU A 514 -29.23 -12.48 14.90
C LEU A 514 -28.17 -11.68 15.66
N ALA A 515 -27.53 -10.73 14.97
CA ALA A 515 -26.43 -9.92 15.47
C ALA A 515 -25.26 -10.72 16.09
N GLY A 516 -25.19 -12.06 15.94
CA GLY A 516 -24.22 -12.94 16.60
C GLY A 516 -24.19 -12.83 18.12
N ILE A 517 -25.36 -12.79 18.75
CA ILE A 517 -25.54 -12.86 20.20
C ILE A 517 -26.05 -14.26 20.54
N ASN A 518 -25.33 -14.97 21.42
CA ASN A 518 -25.67 -16.33 21.84
C ASN A 518 -26.42 -16.33 23.16
N ALA A 519 -27.30 -17.32 23.35
CA ALA A 519 -27.92 -17.58 24.65
C ALA A 519 -26.91 -18.20 25.62
N VAL A 520 -27.26 -18.22 26.91
CA VAL A 520 -26.54 -19.03 27.90
C VAL A 520 -26.78 -20.51 27.57
N PRO A 521 -25.75 -21.40 27.61
CA PRO A 521 -25.91 -22.80 27.18
C PRO A 521 -27.03 -23.58 27.85
N GLU A 522 -27.37 -23.29 29.11
CA GLU A 522 -28.51 -23.90 29.81
C GLU A 522 -29.87 -23.53 29.17
N ILE A 523 -30.02 -22.27 28.76
CA ILE A 523 -31.23 -21.76 28.11
C ILE A 523 -31.34 -22.35 26.69
N GLU A 524 -30.22 -22.44 25.97
CA GLU A 524 -30.16 -23.04 24.63
C GLU A 524 -30.52 -24.54 24.64
N ASP A 525 -29.98 -25.32 25.58
CA ASP A 525 -30.28 -26.75 25.73
C ASP A 525 -31.76 -26.97 26.10
N LYS A 526 -32.28 -26.25 27.11
CA LYS A 526 -33.70 -26.34 27.51
C LYS A 526 -34.65 -25.97 26.36
N ILE A 527 -34.39 -24.88 25.63
CA ILE A 527 -35.22 -24.50 24.46
C ILE A 527 -35.14 -25.58 23.37
N SER A 528 -33.96 -26.15 23.11
CA SER A 528 -33.76 -27.20 22.10
C SER A 528 -34.44 -28.52 22.45
N GLN A 529 -34.73 -28.78 23.73
CA GLN A 529 -35.50 -29.94 24.19
C GLN A 529 -37.02 -29.69 24.21
N MET A 530 -37.45 -28.44 24.34
CA MET A 530 -38.86 -28.06 24.59
C MET A 530 -39.59 -27.50 23.37
N VAL A 531 -38.86 -27.05 22.34
CA VAL A 531 -39.39 -26.48 21.10
C VAL A 531 -38.97 -27.37 19.93
N VAL A 532 -39.88 -27.62 18.99
CA VAL A 532 -39.61 -28.42 17.78
C VAL A 532 -39.53 -27.51 16.56
N ASN A 533 -40.39 -26.50 16.47
CA ASN A 533 -40.45 -25.59 15.33
C ASN A 533 -39.62 -24.32 15.57
N ARG A 534 -38.77 -23.96 14.60
CA ARG A 534 -37.94 -22.74 14.61
C ARG A 534 -37.04 -22.58 15.86
N VAL A 535 -36.48 -23.68 16.36
CA VAL A 535 -35.60 -23.72 17.56
C VAL A 535 -34.58 -22.59 17.60
N GLY A 536 -33.80 -22.38 16.53
CA GLY A 536 -32.78 -21.33 16.49
C GLY A 536 -33.35 -19.90 16.56
N SER A 537 -34.58 -19.64 16.09
CA SER A 537 -35.28 -18.37 16.31
C SER A 537 -35.69 -18.21 17.78
N SER A 538 -36.16 -19.27 18.42
CA SER A 538 -36.52 -19.28 19.85
C SER A 538 -35.31 -19.04 20.75
N VAL A 539 -34.17 -19.69 20.46
CA VAL A 539 -32.88 -19.45 21.14
C VAL A 539 -32.42 -18.00 20.94
N THR A 540 -32.52 -17.47 19.72
CA THR A 540 -32.15 -16.08 19.42
C THR A 540 -33.05 -15.07 20.14
N LEU A 541 -34.35 -15.34 20.22
CA LEU A 541 -35.29 -14.51 20.97
C LEU A 541 -34.90 -14.47 22.45
N ALA A 542 -34.64 -15.64 23.06
CA ALA A 542 -34.19 -15.72 24.45
C ALA A 542 -32.86 -14.99 24.70
N ALA A 543 -31.89 -15.11 23.79
CA ALA A 543 -30.59 -14.44 23.89
C ALA A 543 -30.68 -12.91 23.89
N ILE A 544 -31.61 -12.34 23.10
CA ILE A 544 -31.69 -10.89 22.86
C ILE A 544 -32.81 -10.25 23.69
N TRP A 545 -34.06 -10.71 23.58
CA TRP A 545 -35.20 -10.15 24.33
C TRP A 545 -35.23 -10.62 25.80
N GLY A 546 -34.55 -11.73 26.12
CA GLY A 546 -34.27 -12.20 27.48
C GLY A 546 -32.89 -11.81 28.02
N TYR A 547 -32.17 -10.88 27.37
CA TYR A 547 -30.79 -10.55 27.73
C TYR A 547 -30.59 -10.12 29.19
N GLY A 548 -29.53 -10.64 29.82
CA GLY A 548 -29.22 -10.42 31.24
C GLY A 548 -29.94 -11.39 32.18
N ILE A 549 -30.28 -12.58 31.69
CA ILE A 549 -30.90 -13.67 32.43
C ILE A 549 -30.03 -14.93 32.26
N ASP A 550 -29.66 -15.56 33.37
CA ASP A 550 -28.69 -16.66 33.38
C ASP A 550 -29.36 -18.05 33.50
N SER A 551 -30.67 -18.11 33.78
CA SER A 551 -31.42 -19.36 33.95
C SER A 551 -32.77 -19.35 33.24
N PHE A 552 -33.25 -20.52 32.82
CA PHE A 552 -34.54 -20.65 32.12
C PHE A 552 -35.75 -20.34 33.01
N ASP A 553 -35.67 -20.63 34.31
CA ASP A 553 -36.79 -20.36 35.23
C ASP A 553 -36.97 -18.85 35.46
N GLU A 554 -35.87 -18.11 35.49
CA GLU A 554 -35.88 -16.64 35.51
C GLU A 554 -36.34 -16.04 34.16
N LEU A 555 -36.05 -16.72 33.04
CA LEU A 555 -36.55 -16.32 31.71
C LEU A 555 -38.07 -16.39 31.67
N CYS A 556 -38.67 -17.49 32.13
CA CYS A 556 -40.13 -17.63 32.26
C CYS A 556 -40.75 -16.58 33.19
N GLY A 557 -40.02 -16.13 34.22
CA GLY A 557 -40.48 -15.09 35.15
C GLY A 557 -40.38 -13.65 34.62
N LYS A 558 -39.50 -13.37 33.66
CA LYS A 558 -39.18 -12.00 33.20
C LYS A 558 -39.54 -11.70 31.73
N LEU A 559 -39.70 -12.72 30.88
CA LEU A 559 -40.03 -12.55 29.47
C LEU A 559 -41.48 -13.01 29.20
N PRO A 560 -42.43 -12.08 28.97
CA PRO A 560 -43.82 -12.44 28.70
C PRO A 560 -43.95 -13.28 27.42
N GLY A 561 -44.72 -14.38 27.47
CA GLY A 561 -44.92 -15.24 26.30
C GLY A 561 -45.64 -14.57 25.12
N SER A 562 -46.37 -13.48 25.37
CA SER A 562 -46.91 -12.58 24.35
C SER A 562 -45.83 -11.98 23.43
N VAL A 563 -44.62 -11.74 23.93
CA VAL A 563 -43.46 -11.32 23.12
C VAL A 563 -43.07 -12.40 22.11
N ALA A 564 -43.07 -13.67 22.52
CA ALA A 564 -42.79 -14.80 21.64
C ALA A 564 -43.93 -15.05 20.62
N SER A 565 -45.18 -14.99 21.06
CA SER A 565 -46.35 -15.17 20.18
C SER A 565 -46.47 -14.04 19.14
N ALA A 566 -46.10 -12.81 19.49
CA ALA A 566 -46.03 -11.68 18.55
C ALA A 566 -45.06 -11.89 17.36
N PHE A 567 -44.11 -12.82 17.48
CA PHE A 567 -43.19 -13.23 16.41
C PHE A 567 -43.50 -14.62 15.81
N GLY A 568 -44.67 -15.19 16.12
CA GLY A 568 -45.08 -16.52 15.66
C GLY A 568 -44.25 -17.66 16.25
N LEU A 569 -43.79 -17.52 17.49
CA LEU A 569 -43.07 -18.54 18.26
C LEU A 569 -43.97 -19.09 19.38
N ASP A 570 -45.15 -19.61 18.99
CA ASP A 570 -46.21 -20.01 19.93
C ASP A 570 -45.81 -21.21 20.82
N GLU A 571 -44.94 -22.10 20.34
CA GLU A 571 -44.36 -23.18 21.17
C GLU A 571 -43.54 -22.60 22.34
N LEU A 572 -42.70 -21.58 22.08
CA LEU A 572 -41.95 -20.90 23.14
C LEU A 572 -42.90 -20.11 24.06
N ALA A 573 -43.90 -19.42 23.49
CA ALA A 573 -44.91 -18.68 24.25
C ALA A 573 -45.68 -19.56 25.24
N ALA A 574 -46.05 -20.78 24.83
CA ALA A 574 -46.75 -21.76 25.65
C ALA A 574 -45.91 -22.22 26.85
N GLN A 575 -44.60 -22.41 26.66
CA GLN A 575 -43.67 -22.77 27.74
C GLN A 575 -43.43 -21.60 28.70
N LEU A 576 -43.20 -20.39 28.18
CA LEU A 576 -43.03 -19.16 29.00
C LEU A 576 -44.29 -18.83 29.83
N THR A 577 -45.49 -19.19 29.36
CA THR A 577 -46.76 -18.97 30.07
C THR A 577 -47.24 -20.16 30.91
N GLY A 578 -46.48 -21.27 30.96
CA GLY A 578 -46.79 -22.44 31.76
C GLY A 578 -48.05 -23.21 31.34
N LYS A 579 -48.48 -23.12 30.08
CA LYS A 579 -49.66 -23.85 29.55
C LYS A 579 -49.27 -24.77 28.40
N ALA A 580 -49.15 -26.06 28.70
CA ALA A 580 -48.92 -27.10 27.69
C ALA A 580 -50.11 -27.18 26.69
N PRO A 581 -49.83 -27.39 25.38
CA PRO A 581 -50.88 -27.54 24.37
C PRO A 581 -51.55 -28.92 24.45
N THR A 582 -52.89 -28.92 24.52
CA THR A 582 -53.70 -30.13 24.41
C THR A 582 -53.76 -30.60 22.95
N THR A 583 -53.23 -31.78 22.65
CA THR A 583 -53.33 -32.39 21.32
C THR A 583 -54.42 -33.45 21.27
N GLU A 584 -55.47 -33.20 20.48
CA GLU A 584 -56.43 -34.24 20.07
C GLU A 584 -55.83 -35.11 18.94
N PRO A 585 -56.09 -36.44 18.92
CA PRO A 585 -55.52 -37.35 17.93
C PRO A 585 -56.38 -37.47 16.67
N VAL A 586 -55.88 -37.04 15.52
CA VAL A 586 -56.56 -37.20 14.22
C VAL A 586 -56.04 -38.41 13.44
N THR A 587 -56.80 -39.49 13.53
CA THR A 587 -57.04 -40.58 12.55
C THR A 587 -55.89 -41.14 11.68
N LYS A 588 -55.66 -42.45 11.83
CA LYS A 588 -55.10 -43.33 10.79
C LYS A 588 -55.99 -43.34 9.54
N THR A 589 -55.40 -43.37 8.34
CA THR A 589 -55.98 -44.07 7.17
C THR A 589 -54.85 -44.81 6.45
N ALA A 590 -55.12 -46.03 5.97
CA ALA A 590 -54.12 -46.95 5.44
C ALA A 590 -54.00 -46.92 3.91
N ARG A 591 -52.94 -47.53 3.38
CA ARG A 591 -53.05 -48.42 2.22
C ARG A 591 -51.93 -49.47 2.18
N GLU A 592 -52.33 -50.71 1.95
CA GLU A 592 -51.46 -51.87 1.74
C GLU A 592 -50.95 -51.94 0.29
N ILE A 593 -49.92 -52.76 0.07
CA ILE A 593 -49.75 -53.80 -0.97
C ILE A 593 -48.35 -54.39 -0.72
N ALA A 594 -48.21 -55.51 -0.01
CA ALA A 594 -48.44 -56.90 -0.45
C ALA A 594 -47.35 -57.44 -1.41
N GLY A 595 -46.48 -58.30 -0.88
CA GLY A 595 -45.47 -59.09 -1.61
C GLY A 595 -44.98 -60.26 -0.75
N LYS A 596 -45.44 -61.48 -1.06
CA LYS A 596 -45.30 -62.68 -0.20
C LYS A 596 -43.98 -63.45 -0.40
N THR A 597 -43.80 -64.42 0.52
CA THR A 597 -43.00 -65.67 0.47
C THR A 597 -41.60 -65.61 1.11
N GLY A 598 -41.21 -66.50 2.04
CA GLY A 598 -42.01 -67.46 2.83
C GLY A 598 -41.19 -68.62 3.43
N SER A 599 -41.60 -69.13 4.61
CA SER A 599 -41.38 -70.52 5.12
C SER A 599 -39.92 -70.99 5.39
N THR A 600 -39.56 -71.86 6.35
CA THR A 600 -40.15 -72.52 7.55
C THR A 600 -38.95 -73.15 8.31
N ALA A 601 -38.74 -72.93 9.62
CA ALA A 601 -39.25 -73.68 10.79
C ALA A 601 -38.49 -74.97 11.21
N ALA A 602 -38.18 -75.05 12.53
CA ALA A 602 -37.84 -76.22 13.37
C ALA A 602 -36.60 -77.09 13.01
N GLY A 603 -35.88 -77.72 13.97
CA GLY A 603 -35.95 -77.65 15.45
C GLY A 603 -35.28 -78.85 16.15
N LYS A 604 -35.12 -78.76 17.49
CA LYS A 604 -34.68 -79.77 18.49
C LYS A 604 -33.16 -79.95 18.75
N LYS A 605 -32.90 -80.62 19.89
CA LYS A 605 -31.80 -80.48 20.88
C LYS A 605 -31.18 -81.86 21.26
N LEU A 606 -30.19 -81.82 22.17
CA LEU A 606 -29.63 -82.88 23.04
C LEU A 606 -28.56 -83.76 22.33
N ASP A 607 -27.39 -84.11 22.90
CA ASP A 607 -26.73 -83.89 24.21
C ASP A 607 -25.20 -84.23 24.10
N ASP A 608 -24.25 -83.86 24.98
CA ASP A 608 -24.24 -82.90 26.11
C ASP A 608 -22.86 -82.17 26.32
N PRO A 609 -21.83 -82.62 27.10
CA PRO A 609 -21.11 -81.66 27.96
C PRO A 609 -19.61 -81.38 27.71
N GLU A 610 -19.12 -80.41 28.49
CA GLU A 610 -17.72 -80.02 28.78
C GLU A 610 -16.89 -79.31 27.70
N LEU A 611 -16.92 -77.97 27.71
CA LEU A 611 -15.69 -77.14 27.61
C LEU A 611 -15.95 -75.67 28.00
N LYS A 612 -15.43 -75.29 29.19
CA LYS A 612 -15.03 -73.95 29.69
C LYS A 612 -15.92 -72.71 29.39
N PRO A 613 -16.27 -71.88 30.40
CA PRO A 613 -16.91 -70.59 30.15
C PRO A 613 -16.01 -69.70 29.28
N LYS A 614 -16.56 -69.16 28.19
CA LYS A 614 -16.03 -67.93 27.59
C LYS A 614 -16.39 -66.76 28.50
N GLU A 615 -15.39 -65.95 28.83
CA GLU A 615 -15.61 -64.66 29.46
C GLU A 615 -16.44 -63.71 28.57
N GLU A 616 -17.05 -62.73 29.22
CA GLU A 616 -17.90 -61.70 28.64
C GLU A 616 -17.19 -60.91 27.53
N ALA A 617 -17.69 -61.00 26.29
CA ALA A 617 -17.36 -60.04 25.25
C ALA A 617 -18.16 -58.75 25.49
N LYS A 618 -17.53 -57.84 26.23
CA LYS A 618 -18.07 -56.56 26.72
C LYS A 618 -18.56 -55.64 25.60
N SER A 619 -19.36 -54.66 26.00
CA SER A 619 -19.75 -53.48 25.22
C SER A 619 -18.60 -52.92 24.37
N ASN A 620 -18.82 -52.79 23.06
CA ASN A 620 -17.92 -52.02 22.18
C ASN A 620 -18.13 -50.51 22.39
N THR A 621 -17.66 -49.99 23.52
CA THR A 621 -17.17 -48.60 23.57
C THR A 621 -16.07 -48.48 22.53
N LYS A 622 -16.26 -47.64 21.49
CA LYS A 622 -15.21 -47.32 20.51
C LYS A 622 -13.93 -46.94 21.26
N SER A 623 -12.86 -47.73 21.12
CA SER A 623 -11.57 -47.36 21.67
C SER A 623 -11.03 -46.16 20.90
N GLU A 624 -10.85 -45.02 21.58
CA GLU A 624 -10.20 -43.85 21.02
C GLU A 624 -8.81 -44.21 20.49
N LEU A 625 -8.49 -43.80 19.25
CA LEU A 625 -7.22 -44.16 18.61
C LEU A 625 -6.04 -43.61 19.44
N PRO A 626 -4.96 -44.39 19.68
CA PRO A 626 -3.91 -44.01 20.62
C PRO A 626 -3.28 -42.63 20.39
N PHE A 627 -3.11 -42.23 19.12
CA PHE A 627 -2.56 -40.93 18.76
C PHE A 627 -3.50 -39.76 19.08
N ILE A 628 -4.83 -39.95 19.10
CA ILE A 628 -5.80 -38.88 19.44
C ILE A 628 -5.62 -38.48 20.91
N ARG A 629 -5.39 -39.46 21.80
CA ARG A 629 -5.08 -39.19 23.21
C ARG A 629 -3.75 -38.45 23.38
N ALA A 630 -2.73 -38.81 22.60
CA ALA A 630 -1.43 -38.13 22.62
C ALA A 630 -1.53 -36.68 22.11
N VAL A 631 -2.25 -36.44 21.02
CA VAL A 631 -2.50 -35.08 20.47
C VAL A 631 -3.38 -34.26 21.43
N ARG A 632 -4.37 -34.85 22.09
CA ARG A 632 -5.17 -34.17 23.13
C ARG A 632 -4.29 -33.71 24.29
N ALA A 633 -3.41 -34.57 24.82
CA ALA A 633 -2.51 -34.22 25.92
C ALA A 633 -1.45 -33.19 25.50
N TRP A 634 -0.94 -33.27 24.27
CA TRP A 634 -0.02 -32.28 23.71
C TRP A 634 -0.65 -30.89 23.62
N VAL A 635 -1.86 -30.80 23.05
CA VAL A 635 -2.50 -29.52 22.76
C VAL A 635 -3.24 -28.93 23.96
N ASN A 636 -3.97 -29.73 24.75
CA ASN A 636 -4.76 -29.22 25.87
C ASN A 636 -3.96 -29.13 27.18
N ASP A 637 -3.15 -30.15 27.47
CA ASP A 637 -2.41 -30.28 28.73
C ASP A 637 -0.95 -29.79 28.60
N ASN A 638 -0.56 -29.29 27.40
CA ASN A 638 0.74 -28.70 27.09
C ASN A 638 1.95 -29.66 27.30
N VAL A 639 1.69 -30.97 27.14
CA VAL A 639 2.64 -32.07 27.35
C VAL A 639 3.52 -32.28 26.11
N ILE A 640 4.75 -32.79 26.29
CA ILE A 640 5.65 -33.11 25.17
C ILE A 640 5.01 -34.16 24.23
N LEU A 641 4.97 -33.87 22.93
CA LEU A 641 4.41 -34.79 21.93
C LEU A 641 5.34 -36.03 21.76
N PRO A 642 4.82 -37.26 21.92
CA PRO A 642 5.60 -38.49 21.76
C PRO A 642 6.28 -38.60 20.39
N GLN A 643 7.50 -39.17 20.37
CA GLN A 643 8.37 -39.16 19.20
C GLN A 643 7.81 -39.93 17.99
N ASP A 644 7.04 -40.99 18.23
CA ASP A 644 6.34 -41.76 17.20
C ASP A 644 5.21 -40.95 16.55
N VAL A 645 4.36 -40.31 17.37
CA VAL A 645 3.28 -39.43 16.89
C VAL A 645 3.85 -38.19 16.19
N ALA A 646 4.93 -37.60 16.71
CA ALA A 646 5.62 -36.47 16.10
C ALA A 646 6.27 -36.84 14.75
N ARG A 647 6.86 -38.04 14.63
CA ARG A 647 7.39 -38.56 13.36
C ARG A 647 6.27 -38.74 12.34
N ASP A 648 5.16 -39.35 12.75
CA ASP A 648 4.07 -39.68 11.84
C ASP A 648 3.31 -38.41 11.40
N LEU A 649 3.16 -37.41 12.28
CA LEU A 649 2.61 -36.09 11.93
C LEU A 649 3.51 -35.33 10.94
N ARG A 650 4.84 -35.32 11.13
CA ARG A 650 5.76 -34.74 10.14
C ARG A 650 5.70 -35.47 8.79
N ALA A 651 5.51 -36.79 8.79
CA ALA A 651 5.31 -37.55 7.56
C ALA A 651 4.01 -37.15 6.84
N ALA A 652 2.91 -36.94 7.58
CA ALA A 652 1.65 -36.45 7.03
C ALA A 652 1.80 -35.05 6.41
N LEU A 653 2.42 -34.12 7.13
CA LEU A 653 2.67 -32.75 6.67
C LEU A 653 3.55 -32.72 5.41
N ASN A 654 4.61 -33.54 5.37
CA ASN A 654 5.39 -33.68 4.15
C ASN A 654 4.55 -34.27 3.01
N ALA A 655 3.68 -35.27 3.25
CA ALA A 655 2.84 -35.82 2.19
C ALA A 655 1.87 -34.75 1.62
N CYS A 656 1.30 -33.89 2.47
CA CYS A 656 0.48 -32.76 2.03
C CYS A 656 1.27 -31.80 1.13
N TYR A 657 2.49 -31.44 1.57
CA TYR A 657 3.39 -30.59 0.79
C TYR A 657 3.78 -31.20 -0.56
N GLU A 658 4.09 -32.50 -0.61
CA GLU A 658 4.46 -33.19 -1.86
C GLU A 658 3.34 -33.22 -2.90
N ILE A 659 2.07 -33.21 -2.45
CA ILE A 659 0.88 -33.29 -3.30
C ILE A 659 0.38 -31.90 -3.73
N HIS A 660 0.45 -30.90 -2.83
CA HIS A 660 -0.27 -29.64 -2.98
C HIS A 660 0.61 -28.40 -3.20
N ALA A 661 1.93 -28.46 -2.98
CA ALA A 661 2.79 -27.28 -3.15
C ALA A 661 2.96 -26.91 -4.62
N GLN A 662 2.76 -25.62 -4.90
CA GLN A 662 2.85 -25.02 -6.24
C GLN A 662 4.01 -24.02 -6.26
N PRO A 663 5.27 -24.47 -6.41
CA PRO A 663 6.45 -23.59 -6.40
C PRO A 663 6.44 -22.55 -7.52
N GLU A 664 5.69 -22.80 -8.59
CA GLU A 664 5.47 -21.90 -9.71
C GLU A 664 4.77 -20.60 -9.26
N LEU A 665 3.93 -20.67 -8.22
CA LEU A 665 3.31 -19.48 -7.62
C LEU A 665 4.33 -18.54 -6.96
N PHE A 666 5.54 -19.02 -6.68
CA PHE A 666 6.62 -18.32 -5.98
C PHE A 666 7.91 -18.20 -6.83
N GLY A 667 7.78 -18.27 -8.15
CA GLY A 667 8.90 -18.00 -9.07
C GLY A 667 9.99 -19.07 -9.12
N MET A 668 9.67 -20.33 -8.76
CA MET A 668 10.61 -21.46 -8.83
C MET A 668 10.06 -22.58 -9.72
N SER A 669 10.89 -23.17 -10.59
CA SER A 669 10.46 -24.18 -11.57
C SER A 669 10.39 -25.61 -11.03
N SER A 670 10.95 -25.85 -9.84
CA SER A 670 10.98 -27.15 -9.19
C SER A 670 10.65 -27.04 -7.71
N ARG A 671 9.93 -28.03 -7.17
CA ARG A 671 9.50 -28.02 -5.77
C ARG A 671 10.68 -28.38 -4.84
N PRO A 672 11.15 -27.49 -3.95
CA PRO A 672 12.24 -27.81 -3.04
C PRO A 672 11.78 -28.85 -2.00
N PRO A 673 12.62 -29.83 -1.62
CA PRO A 673 12.23 -30.88 -0.69
C PRO A 673 12.22 -30.41 0.78
N LEU A 674 11.20 -30.79 1.56
CA LEU A 674 11.18 -30.63 3.02
C LEU A 674 11.92 -31.76 3.77
N LYS A 675 12.78 -32.51 3.08
CA LYS A 675 13.50 -33.68 3.60
C LYS A 675 14.99 -33.62 3.32
N GLU A 676 15.78 -33.94 4.34
CA GLU A 676 17.23 -34.12 4.24
C GLU A 676 17.56 -35.53 4.75
N GLY A 677 17.82 -36.44 3.79
CA GLY A 677 17.98 -37.87 4.05
C GLY A 677 16.72 -38.52 4.62
N ARG A 678 16.78 -38.95 5.90
CA ARG A 678 15.65 -39.58 6.62
C ARG A 678 14.85 -38.58 7.46
N PHE A 679 15.30 -37.34 7.59
CA PHE A 679 14.67 -36.34 8.45
C PHE A 679 13.73 -35.46 7.64
N THR A 680 12.55 -35.17 8.21
CA THR A 680 11.60 -34.19 7.67
C THR A 680 11.78 -32.90 8.46
N LEU A 681 12.09 -31.82 7.78
CA LEU A 681 12.60 -30.57 8.34
C LEU A 681 11.48 -29.60 8.74
N ILE A 682 10.47 -30.14 9.44
CA ILE A 682 9.30 -29.40 9.92
C ILE A 682 9.34 -29.34 11.45
N SER A 683 9.31 -28.15 12.05
CA SER A 683 9.21 -28.00 13.50
C SER A 683 7.80 -28.33 13.99
N LEU A 684 7.74 -29.03 15.12
CA LEU A 684 6.50 -29.27 15.87
C LEU A 684 6.70 -28.73 17.29
N PRO A 685 5.90 -27.75 17.75
CA PRO A 685 6.11 -27.13 19.06
C PRO A 685 6.01 -28.19 20.17
N LYS A 686 6.98 -28.21 21.08
CA LYS A 686 7.11 -29.21 22.15
C LYS A 686 7.13 -30.68 21.72
N ALA A 687 7.62 -31.00 20.53
CA ALA A 687 7.95 -32.39 20.20
C ALA A 687 9.19 -32.89 20.97
N ALA A 688 9.23 -34.20 21.27
CA ALA A 688 10.34 -34.84 21.99
C ALA A 688 11.72 -34.70 21.30
N SER A 689 11.75 -34.41 20.01
CA SER A 689 12.91 -33.89 19.29
C SER A 689 12.45 -33.09 18.08
N ASP A 690 13.18 -32.01 17.77
CA ASP A 690 13.03 -31.20 16.56
C ASP A 690 14.28 -31.33 15.67
N PRO A 691 14.17 -31.15 14.34
CA PRO A 691 15.31 -31.26 13.44
C PRO A 691 16.29 -30.08 13.62
N SER A 692 17.59 -30.31 13.42
CA SER A 692 18.63 -29.28 13.60
C SER A 692 18.62 -28.16 12.55
N SER A 693 17.96 -28.38 11.41
CA SER A 693 17.80 -27.41 10.33
C SER A 693 16.33 -27.34 9.92
N ILE A 694 15.51 -26.66 10.72
CA ILE A 694 14.09 -26.43 10.43
C ILE A 694 13.96 -25.60 9.14
N ILE A 695 13.10 -26.04 8.22
CA ILE A 695 12.71 -25.28 7.03
C ILE A 695 11.42 -24.51 7.29
N THR A 696 10.43 -25.15 7.92
CA THR A 696 9.12 -24.54 8.17
C THR A 696 8.50 -25.10 9.45
N ASN A 697 7.49 -24.42 9.99
CA ASN A 697 6.81 -24.79 11.22
C ASN A 697 5.41 -25.32 10.90
N PHE A 698 4.89 -26.26 11.68
CA PHE A 698 3.47 -26.61 11.63
C PHE A 698 2.61 -25.49 12.22
N TYR A 699 2.95 -25.09 13.44
CA TYR A 699 2.43 -23.94 14.19
C TYR A 699 3.54 -23.43 15.13
N SER A 700 3.39 -22.23 15.69
CA SER A 700 4.28 -21.72 16.72
C SER A 700 3.95 -22.31 18.10
N GLU A 701 4.86 -22.16 19.08
CA GLU A 701 4.56 -22.53 20.47
C GLU A 701 3.49 -21.62 21.11
N GLN A 702 3.35 -20.38 20.61
CA GLN A 702 2.33 -19.44 21.08
C GLN A 702 0.92 -19.88 20.69
N ASP A 703 0.75 -20.51 19.52
CA ASP A 703 -0.54 -21.04 19.03
C ASP A 703 -1.11 -22.16 19.93
N LEU A 704 -0.27 -22.84 20.72
CA LEU A 704 -0.73 -23.80 21.74
C LEU A 704 -1.31 -23.13 22.99
N THR A 705 -1.07 -21.83 23.19
CA THR A 705 -1.52 -21.07 24.36
C THR A 705 -2.75 -20.19 24.10
N ASP A 706 -3.00 -19.79 22.84
CA ASP A 706 -4.23 -19.10 22.44
C ASP A 706 -5.41 -20.09 22.38
N PRO A 707 -6.49 -19.90 23.17
CA PRO A 707 -7.64 -20.79 23.20
C PRO A 707 -8.29 -21.06 21.83
N SER A 708 -8.24 -20.10 20.90
CA SER A 708 -8.84 -20.20 19.58
C SER A 708 -7.94 -20.99 18.63
N ARG A 709 -6.67 -20.59 18.50
CA ARG A 709 -5.69 -21.27 17.63
C ARG A 709 -5.43 -22.71 18.08
N ARG A 710 -5.41 -22.96 19.38
CA ARG A 710 -5.21 -24.29 19.97
C ARG A 710 -6.24 -25.32 19.47
N VAL A 711 -7.48 -24.90 19.21
CA VAL A 711 -8.51 -25.77 18.62
C VAL A 711 -8.18 -26.13 17.17
N ASP A 712 -7.67 -25.19 16.38
CA ASP A 712 -7.21 -25.43 15.01
C ASP A 712 -6.02 -26.41 14.98
N VAL A 713 -5.02 -26.24 15.86
CA VAL A 713 -3.87 -27.15 15.97
C VAL A 713 -4.31 -28.58 16.26
N TYR A 714 -5.22 -28.77 17.24
CA TYR A 714 -5.79 -30.08 17.56
C TYR A 714 -6.52 -30.68 16.36
N ASN A 715 -7.40 -29.90 15.73
CA ASN A 715 -8.21 -30.35 14.62
C ASN A 715 -7.35 -30.75 13.40
N ALA A 716 -6.37 -29.94 13.03
CA ALA A 716 -5.45 -30.22 11.93
C ALA A 716 -4.59 -31.47 12.21
N ALA A 717 -3.98 -31.56 13.40
CA ALA A 717 -3.13 -32.70 13.76
C ALA A 717 -3.90 -34.04 13.80
N VAL A 718 -5.11 -34.06 14.38
CA VAL A 718 -5.97 -35.26 14.39
C VAL A 718 -6.40 -35.63 12.98
N THR A 719 -6.82 -34.67 12.16
CA THR A 719 -7.24 -34.88 10.75
C THR A 719 -6.12 -35.54 9.96
N LEU A 720 -4.91 -34.97 9.98
CA LEU A 720 -3.74 -35.45 9.24
C LEU A 720 -3.34 -36.88 9.66
N LEU A 721 -3.27 -37.15 10.96
CA LEU A 721 -2.92 -38.47 11.48
C LEU A 721 -4.01 -39.51 11.19
N ARG A 722 -5.29 -39.14 11.23
CA ARG A 722 -6.40 -40.06 10.94
C ARG A 722 -6.45 -40.43 9.45
N ILE A 723 -6.28 -39.46 8.55
CA ILE A 723 -6.16 -39.69 7.09
C ILE A 723 -4.97 -40.64 6.81
N GLN A 724 -3.79 -40.38 7.40
CA GLN A 724 -2.62 -41.25 7.22
C GLN A 724 -2.84 -42.67 7.77
N HIS A 725 -3.50 -42.79 8.93
CA HIS A 725 -3.81 -44.10 9.54
C HIS A 725 -4.70 -44.97 8.63
N TYR A 726 -5.83 -44.43 8.16
CA TYR A 726 -6.75 -45.18 7.28
C TYR A 726 -6.23 -45.35 5.84
N ALA A 727 -5.36 -44.46 5.36
CA ALA A 727 -4.59 -44.69 4.13
C ALA A 727 -3.65 -45.90 4.28
N GLY A 728 -2.95 -46.03 5.42
CA GLY A 728 -2.10 -47.19 5.73
C GLY A 728 -2.88 -48.51 5.80
N LEU A 729 -4.13 -48.47 6.25
CA LEU A 729 -5.06 -49.61 6.24
C LEU A 729 -5.71 -49.90 4.88
N LYS A 730 -5.37 -49.14 3.82
CA LYS A 730 -5.99 -49.17 2.48
C LYS A 730 -7.51 -48.90 2.48
N GLN A 731 -8.01 -48.18 3.49
CA GLN A 731 -9.42 -47.80 3.62
C GLN A 731 -9.69 -46.39 3.07
N GLY A 732 -8.66 -45.54 2.95
CA GLY A 732 -8.80 -44.18 2.41
C GLY A 732 -9.78 -43.36 3.25
N PHE A 733 -10.73 -42.67 2.60
CA PHE A 733 -11.81 -41.92 3.27
C PHE A 733 -12.99 -42.81 3.73
N ASN A 734 -12.84 -44.13 3.82
CA ASN A 734 -13.89 -45.04 4.29
C ASN A 734 -13.84 -45.22 5.83
N TYR A 735 -14.08 -44.14 6.57
CA TYR A 735 -14.18 -44.13 8.03
C TYR A 735 -15.20 -43.07 8.51
N PRO A 736 -15.78 -43.18 9.72
CA PRO A 736 -16.97 -42.41 10.09
C PRO A 736 -16.79 -40.89 10.08
N GLU A 737 -15.61 -40.40 10.44
CA GLU A 737 -15.27 -38.98 10.56
C GLU A 737 -14.76 -38.35 9.24
N ALA A 738 -14.70 -39.11 8.14
CA ALA A 738 -14.00 -38.74 6.91
C ALA A 738 -14.53 -37.49 6.19
N GLN A 739 -15.83 -37.23 6.24
CA GLN A 739 -16.45 -36.05 5.60
C GLN A 739 -16.08 -34.74 6.32
N GLU A 740 -15.96 -34.80 7.65
CA GLU A 740 -15.57 -33.67 8.48
C GLU A 740 -14.06 -33.40 8.34
N ASP A 741 -13.26 -34.47 8.42
CA ASP A 741 -11.82 -34.45 8.19
C ASP A 741 -11.46 -33.90 6.80
N TYR A 742 -12.21 -34.26 5.75
CA TYR A 742 -11.97 -33.72 4.41
C TYR A 742 -12.13 -32.19 4.36
N THR A 743 -13.18 -31.65 4.99
CA THR A 743 -13.40 -30.19 5.05
C THR A 743 -12.28 -29.49 5.82
N ARG A 744 -11.89 -30.04 6.97
CA ARG A 744 -10.79 -29.54 7.80
C ARG A 744 -9.46 -29.59 7.05
N TYR A 745 -9.21 -30.66 6.31
CA TYR A 745 -8.02 -30.85 5.47
C TYR A 745 -7.94 -29.82 4.34
N GLN A 746 -9.03 -29.55 3.63
CA GLN A 746 -9.08 -28.52 2.57
C GLN A 746 -8.74 -27.13 3.10
N ASN A 747 -9.32 -26.72 4.23
CA ASN A 747 -9.02 -25.44 4.87
C ASN A 747 -7.56 -25.37 5.34
N PHE A 748 -7.04 -26.46 5.91
CA PHE A 748 -5.64 -26.55 6.35
C PHE A 748 -4.65 -26.41 5.19
N ILE A 749 -4.85 -27.12 4.07
CA ILE A 749 -3.90 -27.05 2.95
C ILE A 749 -3.88 -25.65 2.29
N GLN A 750 -5.03 -24.97 2.20
CA GLN A 750 -5.10 -23.62 1.63
C GLN A 750 -4.31 -22.59 2.47
N TRP A 751 -4.22 -22.79 3.77
CA TRP A 751 -3.48 -21.91 4.68
C TRP A 751 -2.00 -22.32 4.81
N TRP A 752 -1.71 -23.58 5.14
CA TRP A 752 -0.36 -24.01 5.51
C TRP A 752 0.58 -24.25 4.32
N VAL A 753 0.08 -24.85 3.24
CA VAL A 753 0.95 -25.27 2.11
C VAL A 753 1.62 -24.08 1.41
N PRO A 754 0.95 -22.93 1.16
CA PRO A 754 1.62 -21.74 0.61
C PRO A 754 2.80 -21.27 1.48
N GLN A 755 2.59 -21.12 2.80
CA GLN A 755 3.64 -20.69 3.75
C GLN A 755 4.80 -21.69 3.82
N ALA A 756 4.50 -23.00 3.81
CA ALA A 756 5.52 -24.05 3.77
C ALA A 756 6.32 -24.04 2.46
N THR A 757 5.67 -23.71 1.33
CA THR A 757 6.31 -23.58 0.00
C THR A 757 7.24 -22.39 -0.05
N GLU A 758 6.79 -21.22 0.38
CA GLU A 758 7.61 -20.01 0.49
C GLU A 758 8.84 -20.25 1.39
N SER A 759 8.63 -20.83 2.58
CA SER A 759 9.70 -21.16 3.51
C SER A 759 10.75 -22.09 2.90
N ALA A 760 10.31 -23.12 2.16
CA ALA A 760 11.17 -24.08 1.49
C ALA A 760 11.96 -23.46 0.33
N ILE A 761 11.34 -22.58 -0.44
CA ILE A 761 11.97 -21.84 -1.54
C ILE A 761 13.04 -20.89 -0.99
N ASN A 762 12.72 -20.12 0.04
CA ASN A 762 13.66 -19.20 0.69
C ASN A 762 14.86 -19.94 1.30
N HIS A 763 14.63 -21.08 1.96
CA HIS A 763 15.70 -21.95 2.48
C HIS A 763 16.60 -22.51 1.37
N PHE A 764 16.01 -22.97 0.26
CA PHE A 764 16.75 -23.52 -0.88
C PHE A 764 17.58 -22.45 -1.59
N ARG A 765 16.98 -21.28 -1.88
CA ARG A 765 17.66 -20.11 -2.46
C ARG A 765 18.84 -19.66 -1.59
N ALA A 766 18.65 -19.58 -0.27
CA ALA A 766 19.70 -19.18 0.67
C ALA A 766 20.93 -20.11 0.66
N ARG A 767 20.72 -21.43 0.46
CA ARG A 767 21.80 -22.42 0.35
C ARG A 767 22.47 -22.44 -1.03
N ASN A 768 21.70 -22.35 -2.12
CA ASN A 768 22.16 -22.75 -3.46
C ASN A 768 22.35 -21.59 -4.46
N LEU A 769 21.55 -20.53 -4.38
CA LEU A 769 21.50 -19.50 -5.43
C LEU A 769 22.83 -18.72 -5.53
N ARG A 770 23.46 -18.39 -4.40
CA ARG A 770 24.73 -17.64 -4.35
C ARG A 770 25.88 -18.40 -5.01
N ASP A 771 25.96 -19.71 -4.82
CA ASP A 771 27.01 -20.54 -5.42
C ASP A 771 26.79 -20.73 -6.93
N ALA A 772 25.54 -20.94 -7.35
CA ALA A 772 25.18 -21.01 -8.77
C ALA A 772 25.51 -19.70 -9.52
N LEU A 773 25.08 -18.55 -8.98
CA LEU A 773 25.40 -17.23 -9.54
C LEU A 773 26.92 -16.95 -9.54
N LYS A 774 27.65 -17.31 -8.47
CA LYS A 774 29.10 -17.15 -8.41
C LYS A 774 29.83 -17.94 -9.50
N LYS A 775 29.48 -19.22 -9.69
CA LYS A 775 30.06 -20.08 -10.73
C LYS A 775 29.79 -19.52 -12.13
N HIS A 776 28.59 -18.97 -12.36
CA HIS A 776 28.24 -18.41 -13.65
C HIS A 776 28.93 -17.07 -13.92
N LEU A 777 28.98 -16.18 -12.92
CA LEU A 777 29.71 -14.91 -12.98
C LEU A 777 31.21 -15.12 -13.27
N GLN A 778 31.84 -16.13 -12.66
CA GLN A 778 33.23 -16.50 -12.97
C GLN A 778 33.44 -16.83 -14.45
N LYS A 779 32.48 -17.53 -15.10
CA LYS A 779 32.54 -17.79 -16.54
C LYS A 779 32.38 -16.51 -17.37
N ALA A 780 31.48 -15.61 -16.98
CA ALA A 780 31.25 -14.34 -17.68
C ALA A 780 32.48 -13.41 -17.62
N LEU A 781 33.16 -13.38 -16.46
CA LEU A 781 34.43 -12.69 -16.27
C LEU A 781 35.55 -13.31 -17.14
N LEU A 782 35.68 -14.64 -17.18
CA LEU A 782 36.68 -15.33 -18.02
C LEU A 782 36.49 -15.09 -19.52
N LEU A 783 35.25 -14.87 -19.98
CA LEU A 783 34.94 -14.53 -21.37
C LEU A 783 35.20 -13.05 -21.71
N GLY A 784 35.40 -12.18 -20.72
CA GLY A 784 35.44 -10.73 -20.95
C GLY A 784 34.08 -10.17 -21.37
N LEU A 785 32.98 -10.66 -20.78
CA LEU A 785 31.64 -10.08 -20.99
C LEU A 785 31.24 -9.06 -19.91
N VAL A 786 31.92 -9.10 -18.76
CA VAL A 786 31.75 -8.21 -17.60
C VAL A 786 33.10 -8.07 -16.87
N THR A 787 33.25 -7.00 -16.08
CA THR A 787 34.38 -6.77 -15.15
C THR A 787 34.04 -7.11 -13.70
N GLY A 788 32.75 -7.27 -13.37
CA GLY A 788 32.26 -7.39 -12.00
C GLY A 788 32.09 -6.04 -11.29
N LYS A 789 32.11 -4.94 -12.04
CA LYS A 789 31.86 -3.57 -11.55
C LYS A 789 30.61 -2.93 -12.15
N GLU A 790 29.99 -3.61 -13.10
CA GLU A 790 28.70 -3.29 -13.70
C GLU A 790 27.57 -3.34 -12.68
N GLU A 791 26.46 -2.65 -12.96
CA GLU A 791 25.27 -2.76 -12.12
C GLU A 791 24.69 -4.19 -12.18
N PRO A 792 24.05 -4.71 -11.11
CA PRO A 792 23.53 -6.07 -11.09
C PRO A 792 22.58 -6.40 -12.25
N ALA A 793 21.85 -5.43 -12.78
CA ALA A 793 20.98 -5.59 -13.95
C ALA A 793 21.78 -5.91 -15.24
N GLU A 794 22.89 -5.22 -15.49
CA GLU A 794 23.78 -5.47 -16.64
C GLU A 794 24.43 -6.86 -16.54
N ILE A 795 24.85 -7.23 -15.33
CA ILE A 795 25.37 -8.58 -15.04
C ILE A 795 24.30 -9.63 -15.33
N VAL A 796 23.06 -9.46 -14.84
CA VAL A 796 21.96 -10.40 -15.11
C VAL A 796 21.66 -10.50 -16.60
N ASN A 797 21.64 -9.39 -17.35
CA ASN A 797 21.45 -9.41 -18.80
C ASN A 797 22.52 -10.25 -19.51
N THR A 798 23.80 -10.10 -19.12
CA THR A 798 24.90 -10.94 -19.63
C THR A 798 24.76 -12.41 -19.23
N LEU A 799 24.38 -12.71 -17.98
CA LEU A 799 24.14 -14.09 -17.52
C LEU A 799 22.87 -14.72 -18.13
N CYS A 800 21.98 -13.92 -18.73
CA CYS A 800 20.82 -14.43 -19.47
C CYS A 800 21.14 -14.85 -20.91
N LEU A 801 22.31 -14.49 -21.45
CA LEU A 801 22.78 -14.92 -22.77
C LEU A 801 22.96 -16.44 -22.86
N THR A 802 22.77 -17.01 -24.05
CA THR A 802 22.97 -18.45 -24.31
C THR A 802 24.25 -18.69 -25.09
N GLN A 803 24.85 -19.88 -24.94
CA GLN A 803 26.13 -20.18 -25.62
C GLN A 803 26.02 -20.06 -27.15
N LYS A 804 24.93 -20.61 -27.72
CA LYS A 804 24.70 -20.73 -29.18
C LYS A 804 23.59 -19.84 -29.72
N GLY A 805 23.04 -18.95 -28.89
CA GLY A 805 21.95 -18.06 -29.28
C GLY A 805 20.62 -18.78 -29.38
N VAL A 806 19.57 -18.03 -29.69
CA VAL A 806 18.20 -18.55 -29.81
C VAL A 806 17.88 -18.97 -31.27
N GLY A 807 18.75 -18.65 -32.23
CA GLY A 807 18.44 -18.58 -33.67
C GLY A 807 18.67 -19.84 -34.54
N ARG A 808 18.29 -21.05 -34.11
CA ARG A 808 17.94 -22.23 -34.97
C ARG A 808 17.67 -23.48 -34.12
N THR A 809 16.41 -23.75 -33.79
CA THR A 809 15.93 -25.13 -33.55
C THR A 809 15.47 -25.71 -34.88
N GLU A 810 15.76 -26.99 -35.14
CA GLU A 810 15.62 -27.59 -36.49
C GLU A 810 14.18 -27.74 -37.03
N GLU A 811 13.14 -27.29 -36.30
CA GLU A 811 11.73 -27.52 -36.69
C GLU A 811 10.77 -26.30 -36.66
N LYS A 812 11.20 -25.06 -36.36
CA LYS A 812 10.28 -23.90 -36.35
C LYS A 812 10.77 -22.63 -37.05
N ASN A 813 10.33 -22.45 -38.30
CA ASN A 813 10.47 -21.21 -39.07
C ASN A 813 9.37 -20.17 -38.73
N ILE A 814 9.59 -19.30 -37.74
CA ILE A 814 8.99 -17.95 -37.72
C ILE A 814 10.04 -16.95 -37.21
N GLY A 815 10.75 -16.30 -38.13
CA GLY A 815 11.59 -15.14 -37.81
C GLY A 815 10.83 -13.83 -37.98
N ARG A 816 11.01 -12.88 -37.06
CA ARG A 816 10.64 -11.46 -37.28
C ARG A 816 11.79 -10.74 -37.98
N THR A 817 11.48 -9.80 -38.87
CA THR A 817 12.47 -9.08 -39.70
C THR A 817 12.54 -7.57 -39.41
N LEU A 818 13.77 -7.07 -39.37
CA LEU A 818 14.22 -5.76 -39.87
C LEU A 818 13.44 -4.50 -39.45
N ALA A 819 13.60 -4.11 -38.17
CA ALA A 819 13.68 -2.70 -37.74
C ALA A 819 14.47 -2.58 -36.41
N THR A 820 15.80 -2.71 -36.50
CA THR A 820 16.83 -2.47 -35.43
C THR A 820 16.83 -3.30 -34.13
N SER A 821 18.05 -3.66 -33.70
CA SER A 821 18.54 -4.29 -32.46
C SER A 821 17.55 -4.40 -31.27
N PRO A 822 17.38 -5.61 -30.70
CA PRO A 822 18.19 -5.94 -29.51
C PRO A 822 19.20 -7.10 -29.69
N SER A 823 20.48 -6.78 -29.62
CA SER A 823 21.66 -7.66 -29.42
C SER A 823 21.81 -8.87 -30.36
N GLU A 824 22.73 -8.75 -31.31
CA GLU A 824 23.19 -9.84 -32.20
C GLU A 824 23.73 -11.06 -31.41
N ILE A 825 24.28 -10.84 -30.21
CA ILE A 825 24.76 -11.87 -29.28
C ILE A 825 23.60 -12.76 -28.79
N CYS A 826 22.42 -12.22 -28.50
CA CYS A 826 21.25 -13.04 -28.13
C CYS A 826 20.80 -13.94 -29.29
N PHE A 827 20.93 -13.48 -30.53
CA PHE A 827 20.48 -14.20 -31.71
C PHE A 827 21.48 -15.28 -32.16
N ARG A 828 22.77 -14.92 -32.28
CA ARG A 828 23.85 -15.79 -32.77
C ARG A 828 24.54 -16.61 -31.67
N GLY A 829 24.46 -16.18 -30.42
CA GLY A 829 25.16 -16.78 -29.29
C GLY A 829 26.55 -16.23 -29.06
N ILE A 830 27.00 -16.34 -27.81
CA ILE A 830 28.33 -15.90 -27.36
C ILE A 830 29.43 -16.50 -28.25
N GLU A 831 29.34 -17.79 -28.58
CA GLU A 831 30.36 -18.51 -29.38
C GLU A 831 30.57 -17.89 -30.77
N ALA A 832 29.52 -17.34 -31.37
CA ALA A 832 29.55 -16.75 -32.71
C ALA A 832 29.88 -15.24 -32.74
N THR A 833 30.04 -14.61 -31.58
CA THR A 833 30.32 -13.16 -31.45
C THR A 833 31.67 -12.86 -30.79
N LEU A 834 32.50 -13.88 -30.52
CA LEU A 834 33.87 -13.69 -30.04
C LEU A 834 34.83 -13.50 -31.21
N HIS A 835 35.58 -12.40 -31.23
CA HIS A 835 36.65 -12.13 -32.19
C HIS A 835 37.74 -13.23 -32.18
N PRO A 836 38.55 -13.38 -33.24
CA PRO A 836 39.81 -14.12 -33.21
C PRO A 836 40.65 -13.79 -31.97
N HIS A 837 41.33 -14.78 -31.38
CA HIS A 837 42.01 -14.59 -30.10
C HIS A 837 43.39 -13.92 -30.24
N ALA A 838 43.66 -12.85 -29.49
CA ALA A 838 44.96 -12.19 -29.50
C ALA A 838 46.10 -13.00 -28.83
N SER A 839 45.78 -14.03 -28.05
CA SER A 839 46.75 -14.90 -27.36
C SER A 839 46.19 -16.31 -27.16
N ALA A 840 47.07 -17.31 -27.08
CA ALA A 840 46.70 -18.69 -26.74
C ALA A 840 46.04 -18.80 -25.34
N ARG A 841 46.40 -17.92 -24.40
CA ARG A 841 45.82 -17.89 -23.05
C ARG A 841 44.38 -17.39 -23.05
N VAL A 842 44.02 -16.48 -23.96
CA VAL A 842 42.63 -16.04 -24.20
C VAL A 842 41.81 -17.18 -24.81
N ALA A 843 42.38 -17.96 -25.71
CA ALA A 843 41.73 -19.14 -26.29
C ALA A 843 41.37 -20.20 -25.23
N GLU A 844 42.32 -20.52 -24.35
CA GLU A 844 42.15 -21.47 -23.24
C GLU A 844 41.07 -21.02 -22.24
N ALA A 845 41.11 -19.75 -21.83
CA ALA A 845 40.12 -19.17 -20.92
C ALA A 845 38.69 -19.18 -21.50
N ARG A 846 38.54 -18.80 -22.78
CA ARG A 846 37.25 -18.86 -23.50
C ARG A 846 36.71 -20.28 -23.58
N ALA A 847 37.55 -21.26 -23.93
CA ALA A 847 37.15 -22.67 -24.01
C ALA A 847 36.67 -23.22 -22.65
N GLN A 848 37.39 -22.91 -21.56
CA GLN A 848 37.00 -23.30 -20.19
C GLN A 848 35.68 -22.64 -19.74
N ALA A 849 35.46 -21.39 -20.14
CA ALA A 849 34.27 -20.64 -19.75
C ALA A 849 33.01 -21.08 -20.52
N LEU A 850 33.10 -21.31 -21.83
CA LEU A 850 31.98 -21.81 -22.66
C LEU A 850 31.53 -23.22 -22.24
N LEU A 851 32.44 -24.09 -21.82
CA LEU A 851 32.13 -25.47 -21.41
C LEU A 851 31.16 -25.50 -20.21
N GLY A 852 29.90 -25.85 -20.45
CA GLY A 852 28.85 -25.87 -19.41
C GLY A 852 28.32 -24.47 -19.05
N TRP A 853 28.33 -23.52 -20.00
CA TRP A 853 27.70 -22.20 -19.84
C TRP A 853 26.19 -22.33 -19.60
N ASP A 854 25.47 -22.99 -20.52
CA ASP A 854 24.00 -23.10 -20.42
C ASP A 854 23.54 -23.93 -19.20
N ASP A 855 24.36 -24.87 -18.72
CA ASP A 855 24.12 -25.60 -17.46
C ASP A 855 24.26 -24.68 -16.23
N ALA A 856 25.30 -23.84 -16.20
CA ALA A 856 25.49 -22.85 -15.13
C ALA A 856 24.35 -21.81 -15.15
N ARG A 857 23.93 -21.38 -16.33
CA ARG A 857 22.76 -20.51 -16.56
C ARG A 857 21.47 -21.12 -16.03
N LYS A 858 21.20 -22.38 -16.38
CA LYS A 858 20.02 -23.12 -15.92
C LYS A 858 19.99 -23.28 -14.40
N ALA A 859 21.12 -23.58 -13.77
CA ALA A 859 21.22 -23.88 -12.35
C ALA A 859 20.79 -22.73 -11.41
N TRP A 860 20.93 -21.47 -11.83
CA TRP A 860 20.40 -20.33 -11.07
C TRP A 860 18.98 -19.96 -11.53
N LEU A 861 18.70 -19.95 -12.84
CA LEU A 861 17.37 -19.60 -13.38
C LEU A 861 16.24 -20.48 -12.83
N GLU A 862 16.43 -21.79 -12.69
CA GLU A 862 15.40 -22.71 -12.15
C GLU A 862 14.95 -22.37 -10.72
N GLN A 863 15.73 -21.56 -10.00
CA GLN A 863 15.43 -21.12 -8.62
C GLN A 863 14.65 -19.79 -8.56
N VAL A 864 14.59 -19.01 -9.64
CA VAL A 864 14.16 -17.60 -9.66
C VAL A 864 13.34 -17.19 -10.90
N ALA A 865 13.06 -18.14 -11.81
CA ALA A 865 12.26 -17.94 -13.00
C ALA A 865 11.51 -19.23 -13.38
N ILE A 866 10.41 -19.07 -14.11
CA ILE A 866 9.71 -20.20 -14.76
C ILE A 866 10.19 -20.28 -16.21
N THR A 867 10.71 -21.44 -16.60
CA THR A 867 10.95 -21.76 -18.01
C THR A 867 9.65 -22.20 -18.69
N GLU A 868 9.42 -21.73 -19.92
CA GLU A 868 8.21 -22.08 -20.68
C GLU A 868 8.04 -23.60 -20.78
N GLN A 869 6.98 -24.13 -20.18
CA GLN A 869 6.57 -25.50 -20.46
C GLN A 869 5.94 -25.56 -21.86
N GLY A 870 6.23 -26.63 -22.61
CA GLY A 870 5.82 -26.81 -24.01
C GLY A 870 4.30 -26.96 -24.26
N SER A 871 3.45 -26.59 -23.30
CA SER A 871 1.98 -26.62 -23.35
C SER A 871 1.33 -25.31 -23.80
N GLY A 872 2.10 -24.24 -24.03
CA GLY A 872 1.62 -23.04 -24.71
C GLY A 872 0.84 -22.04 -23.86
N LEU A 873 0.83 -22.18 -22.52
CA LEU A 873 0.55 -21.05 -21.64
C LEU A 873 1.85 -20.28 -21.42
N GLY A 874 1.94 -19.07 -21.99
CA GLY A 874 3.04 -18.15 -21.71
C GLY A 874 2.98 -17.67 -20.27
N SER A 875 3.93 -18.08 -19.43
CA SER A 875 4.08 -17.54 -18.08
C SER A 875 4.68 -16.14 -18.14
N SER A 876 3.84 -15.12 -18.11
CA SER A 876 4.23 -13.71 -17.95
C SER A 876 4.72 -13.40 -16.53
N ARG A 877 5.56 -14.28 -15.95
CA ARG A 877 6.20 -14.09 -14.65
C ARG A 877 7.64 -13.69 -14.90
N ALA A 878 7.92 -12.42 -14.62
CA ALA A 878 9.27 -11.90 -14.64
C ALA A 878 10.16 -12.66 -13.64
N ILE A 879 11.46 -12.56 -13.87
CA ILE A 879 12.49 -13.10 -13.01
C ILE A 879 12.42 -12.39 -11.63
N ASP A 880 12.59 -13.12 -10.51
CA ASP A 880 12.65 -12.55 -9.14
C ASP A 880 13.92 -11.68 -8.97
N ALA A 881 13.88 -10.45 -9.49
CA ALA A 881 15.02 -9.56 -9.63
C ALA A 881 15.70 -9.24 -8.29
N ASP A 882 14.94 -8.90 -7.25
CA ASP A 882 15.47 -8.51 -5.94
C ASP A 882 16.26 -9.64 -5.26
N VAL A 883 15.78 -10.87 -5.40
CA VAL A 883 16.42 -12.08 -4.87
C VAL A 883 17.78 -12.30 -5.52
N ILE A 884 17.87 -12.08 -6.85
CA ILE A 884 19.12 -12.21 -7.61
C ILE A 884 20.05 -11.03 -7.33
N PHE A 885 19.55 -9.80 -7.32
CA PHE A 885 20.36 -8.61 -7.05
C PHE A 885 20.94 -8.65 -5.63
N SER A 886 20.19 -9.10 -4.64
CA SER A 886 20.68 -9.33 -3.27
C SER A 886 21.77 -10.42 -3.22
N ALA A 887 21.55 -11.53 -3.95
CA ALA A 887 22.55 -12.59 -4.07
C ALA A 887 23.83 -12.13 -4.80
N LEU A 888 23.71 -11.41 -5.92
CA LEU A 888 24.83 -10.84 -6.69
C LEU A 888 25.59 -9.79 -5.87
N LYS A 889 24.91 -8.83 -5.22
CA LYS A 889 25.54 -7.86 -4.29
C LYS A 889 26.32 -8.55 -3.16
N THR A 890 25.95 -9.78 -2.78
CA THR A 890 26.70 -10.60 -1.82
C THR A 890 27.90 -11.31 -2.47
N VAL A 891 27.75 -11.83 -3.68
CA VAL A 891 28.82 -12.51 -4.46
C VAL A 891 29.93 -11.52 -4.85
N LEU A 892 29.56 -10.31 -5.30
CA LEU A 892 30.49 -9.25 -5.72
C LEU A 892 31.37 -8.70 -4.58
N LYS A 893 30.96 -8.90 -3.32
CA LYS A 893 31.80 -8.59 -2.14
C LYS A 893 32.93 -9.59 -1.90
N GLN A 894 32.96 -10.72 -2.62
CA GLN A 894 34.02 -11.72 -2.52
C GLN A 894 35.08 -11.49 -3.61
N PRO A 895 36.38 -11.73 -3.33
CA PRO A 895 37.43 -11.60 -4.34
C PRO A 895 37.27 -12.66 -5.43
N LEU A 896 36.85 -12.22 -6.62
CA LEU A 896 36.67 -13.04 -7.82
C LEU A 896 37.92 -13.04 -8.74
N GLY A 897 38.92 -12.20 -8.44
CA GLY A 897 39.98 -11.78 -9.39
C GLY A 897 41.20 -12.67 -9.54
N ALA A 898 41.50 -13.60 -8.61
CA ALA A 898 42.83 -14.21 -8.54
C ALA A 898 43.25 -15.08 -9.75
N GLU A 899 42.32 -15.55 -10.58
CA GLU A 899 42.62 -16.25 -11.84
C GLU A 899 42.71 -15.29 -13.02
N ILE A 900 41.85 -14.27 -13.04
CA ILE A 900 41.79 -13.20 -14.05
C ILE A 900 43.09 -12.37 -14.00
N GLU A 901 43.55 -12.00 -12.81
CA GLU A 901 44.83 -11.31 -12.58
C GLU A 901 46.02 -12.10 -13.18
N ARG A 902 46.05 -13.43 -12.96
CA ARG A 902 47.10 -14.29 -13.51
C ARG A 902 47.01 -14.40 -15.04
N ALA A 903 45.80 -14.47 -15.60
CA ALA A 903 45.58 -14.55 -17.04
C ALA A 903 45.97 -13.24 -17.74
N ALA A 904 45.51 -12.08 -17.23
CA ALA A 904 45.85 -10.76 -17.74
C ALA A 904 47.36 -10.47 -17.71
N LEU A 905 48.04 -10.81 -16.61
CA LEU A 905 49.50 -10.65 -16.50
C LEU A 905 50.25 -11.54 -17.50
N SER A 906 49.79 -12.78 -17.73
CA SER A 906 50.36 -13.70 -18.72
C SER A 906 50.27 -13.13 -20.13
N VAL A 907 49.09 -12.64 -20.53
CA VAL A 907 48.90 -12.06 -21.88
C VAL A 907 49.70 -10.76 -22.05
N LYS A 908 49.81 -9.92 -21.00
CA LYS A 908 50.65 -8.71 -21.03
C LYS A 908 52.14 -9.04 -21.20
N GLN A 909 52.60 -10.21 -20.72
CA GLN A 909 53.95 -10.72 -20.98
C GLN A 909 54.10 -11.27 -22.42
N GLU A 910 53.11 -12.01 -22.92
CA GLU A 910 53.11 -12.52 -24.30
C GLU A 910 53.11 -11.40 -25.36
N LEU A 911 52.34 -10.33 -25.12
CA LEU A 911 52.23 -9.18 -26.04
C LEU A 911 53.30 -8.10 -25.83
N ALA A 912 54.24 -8.27 -24.88
CA ALA A 912 55.17 -7.21 -24.47
C ALA A 912 55.98 -6.60 -25.63
N SER A 913 56.40 -7.38 -26.63
CA SER A 913 57.10 -6.88 -27.81
C SER A 913 56.21 -6.01 -28.70
N THR A 914 54.94 -6.39 -28.88
CA THR A 914 53.94 -5.62 -29.62
C THR A 914 53.64 -4.30 -28.91
N LEU A 915 53.36 -4.34 -27.60
CA LEU A 915 53.03 -3.16 -26.80
C LEU A 915 54.14 -2.09 -26.87
N ASN A 916 55.41 -2.49 -26.69
CA ASN A 916 56.56 -1.60 -26.84
C ASN A 916 56.65 -0.95 -28.23
N ASN A 917 56.34 -1.71 -29.29
CA ASN A 917 56.43 -1.21 -30.66
C ASN A 917 55.27 -0.26 -31.03
N VAL A 918 54.07 -0.47 -30.48
CA VAL A 918 52.89 0.36 -30.75
C VAL A 918 53.06 1.80 -30.22
N GLN A 919 53.97 2.03 -29.28
CA GLN A 919 54.35 3.38 -28.83
C GLN A 919 54.84 4.32 -29.94
N LEU A 920 55.24 3.79 -31.12
CA LEU A 920 55.48 4.60 -32.34
C LEU A 920 54.27 5.45 -32.75
N PHE A 921 53.06 5.05 -32.36
CA PHE A 921 51.80 5.68 -32.69
C PHE A 921 51.17 6.44 -31.50
N ALA A 922 51.88 6.61 -30.39
CA ALA A 922 51.36 7.19 -29.14
C ALA A 922 50.87 8.66 -29.24
N ASN A 923 51.16 9.36 -30.34
CA ASN A 923 50.75 10.75 -30.59
C ASN A 923 49.47 10.87 -31.45
N ILE A 924 48.96 9.78 -32.01
CA ILE A 924 47.73 9.76 -32.82
C ILE A 924 46.52 10.03 -31.93
N LYS A 925 45.63 10.92 -32.37
CA LYS A 925 44.39 11.26 -31.64
C LYS A 925 43.12 10.82 -32.35
N ASP A 926 43.14 10.76 -33.68
CA ASP A 926 41.99 10.47 -34.52
C ASP A 926 42.37 9.69 -35.79
N SER A 927 41.38 9.44 -36.65
CA SER A 927 41.56 8.70 -37.90
C SER A 927 42.41 9.46 -38.93
N ASP A 928 42.33 10.79 -38.95
CA ASP A 928 43.08 11.61 -39.91
C ASP A 928 44.58 11.62 -39.56
N ASP A 929 44.93 11.74 -38.27
CA ASP A 929 46.29 11.54 -37.74
C ASP A 929 46.85 10.16 -38.15
N PHE A 930 46.06 9.09 -38.02
CA PHE A 930 46.47 7.72 -38.36
C PHE A 930 46.68 7.52 -39.86
N LEU A 931 45.73 7.98 -40.68
CA LEU A 931 45.82 7.92 -42.13
C LEU A 931 47.00 8.76 -42.65
N SER A 932 47.26 9.94 -42.07
CA SER A 932 48.42 10.76 -42.40
C SER A 932 49.73 10.02 -42.12
N GLN A 933 49.87 9.42 -40.93
CA GLN A 933 51.07 8.68 -40.54
C GLN A 933 51.31 7.44 -41.42
N LEU A 934 50.25 6.72 -41.82
CA LEU A 934 50.37 5.60 -42.77
C LEU A 934 50.77 6.07 -44.18
N ASN A 935 50.23 7.20 -44.65
CA ASN A 935 50.61 7.80 -45.94
C ASN A 935 52.07 8.28 -45.96
N ASP A 936 52.58 8.83 -44.85
CA ASP A 936 54.00 9.18 -44.70
C ASP A 936 54.90 7.94 -44.75
N TRP A 937 54.49 6.84 -44.11
CA TRP A 937 55.21 5.56 -44.17
C TRP A 937 55.20 4.96 -45.58
N GLN A 938 54.06 4.99 -46.27
CA GLN A 938 53.95 4.58 -47.67
C GLN A 938 54.90 5.40 -48.54
N THR A 939 54.81 6.73 -48.48
CA THR A 939 55.63 7.66 -49.28
C THR A 939 57.13 7.47 -49.02
N PHE A 940 57.51 7.28 -47.75
CA PHE A 940 58.89 6.97 -47.38
C PHE A 940 59.37 5.66 -48.02
N ILE A 941 58.61 4.56 -47.89
CA ILE A 941 58.98 3.26 -48.48
C ILE A 941 59.05 3.38 -50.01
N GLU A 942 58.08 4.02 -50.66
CA GLU A 942 58.08 4.17 -52.13
C GLU A 942 59.27 4.97 -52.66
N THR A 943 59.74 5.96 -51.89
CA THR A 943 60.95 6.74 -52.22
C THR A 943 62.22 5.90 -52.12
N VAL A 944 62.34 5.03 -51.10
CA VAL A 944 63.59 4.29 -50.80
C VAL A 944 63.64 2.86 -51.34
N ARG A 945 62.51 2.29 -51.80
CA ARG A 945 62.38 0.87 -52.16
C ARG A 945 63.27 0.39 -53.32
N ALA A 946 63.70 1.29 -54.19
CA ALA A 946 64.49 0.93 -55.37
C ALA A 946 65.99 0.73 -55.07
N GLU A 947 66.57 1.57 -54.20
CA GLU A 947 68.03 1.64 -54.02
C GLU A 947 68.51 1.40 -52.59
N HIS A 948 67.67 1.61 -51.57
CA HIS A 948 68.11 1.66 -50.16
C HIS A 948 67.40 0.68 -49.24
N TYR A 949 66.35 0.02 -49.71
CA TYR A 949 65.62 -0.98 -48.93
C TYR A 949 66.45 -2.27 -48.77
N PRO A 950 66.51 -2.91 -47.58
CA PRO A 950 67.36 -4.07 -47.36
C PRO A 950 66.90 -5.32 -48.13
N THR A 951 67.66 -5.74 -49.15
CA THR A 951 67.43 -6.98 -49.91
C THR A 951 68.42 -8.08 -49.51
N GLY A 952 67.96 -9.33 -49.38
CA GLY A 952 68.82 -10.52 -49.35
C GLY A 952 69.09 -11.18 -47.98
N GLY A 953 68.34 -10.84 -46.93
CA GLY A 953 68.41 -11.56 -45.63
C GLY A 953 67.03 -12.13 -45.25
N SER A 954 66.99 -13.37 -44.74
CA SER A 954 65.75 -14.09 -44.38
C SER A 954 64.88 -13.40 -43.31
N GLN A 955 65.48 -12.46 -42.55
CA GLN A 955 64.81 -11.65 -41.53
C GLN A 955 64.04 -10.43 -42.08
N TYR A 956 64.28 -10.03 -43.33
CA TYR A 956 63.64 -8.86 -43.96
C TYR A 956 62.54 -9.28 -44.93
N LYS A 957 61.31 -8.79 -44.73
CA LYS A 957 60.23 -8.96 -45.70
C LYS A 957 60.41 -8.01 -46.91
N PRO A 958 59.95 -8.39 -48.11
CA PRO A 958 59.99 -7.51 -49.29
C PRO A 958 59.25 -6.19 -49.05
N SER A 959 59.70 -5.11 -49.69
CA SER A 959 59.04 -3.80 -49.65
C SER A 959 57.60 -3.84 -50.16
N SER A 960 57.29 -4.72 -51.13
CA SER A 960 55.93 -4.96 -51.61
C SER A 960 55.00 -5.60 -50.57
N TRP A 961 55.52 -6.42 -49.65
CA TRP A 961 54.73 -6.96 -48.54
C TRP A 961 54.41 -5.86 -47.53
N LEU A 962 55.41 -5.06 -47.15
CA LEU A 962 55.21 -3.99 -46.17
C LEU A 962 54.23 -2.91 -46.68
N LEU A 963 54.30 -2.55 -47.96
CA LEU A 963 53.32 -1.67 -48.60
C LEU A 963 51.91 -2.30 -48.63
N GLY A 964 51.80 -3.59 -48.91
CA GLY A 964 50.52 -4.31 -48.92
C GLY A 964 49.83 -4.37 -47.56
N GLU A 965 50.57 -4.59 -46.48
CA GLU A 965 49.99 -4.59 -45.13
C GLU A 965 49.65 -3.16 -44.64
N ILE A 966 50.41 -2.13 -45.04
CA ILE A 966 50.06 -0.72 -44.78
C ILE A 966 48.75 -0.36 -45.49
N GLU A 967 48.57 -0.79 -46.75
CA GLU A 967 47.31 -0.60 -47.49
C GLU A 967 46.14 -1.34 -46.82
N ALA A 968 46.39 -2.55 -46.29
CA ALA A 968 45.37 -3.32 -45.58
C ALA A 968 44.94 -2.65 -44.26
N LEU A 969 45.90 -2.11 -43.48
CA LEU A 969 45.61 -1.29 -42.29
C LEU A 969 44.87 0.02 -42.66
N ARG A 970 45.08 0.56 -43.86
CA ARG A 970 44.36 1.73 -44.37
C ARG A 970 42.95 1.41 -44.86
N THR A 971 42.75 0.22 -45.42
CA THR A 971 41.43 -0.24 -45.90
C THR A 971 40.47 -0.43 -44.73
N ASP A 972 40.96 -1.06 -43.65
CA ASP A 972 40.21 -1.32 -42.42
C ASP A 972 40.63 -0.32 -41.31
N ALA A 973 40.69 0.97 -41.63
CA ALA A 973 41.31 1.99 -40.78
C ALA A 973 40.65 2.16 -39.40
N GLU A 974 39.31 2.09 -39.32
CA GLU A 974 38.58 2.25 -38.06
C GLU A 974 38.89 1.12 -37.07
N GLU A 975 38.79 -0.14 -37.50
CA GLU A 975 39.11 -1.33 -36.67
C GLU A 975 40.61 -1.43 -36.35
N SER A 976 41.47 -1.06 -37.30
CA SER A 976 42.92 -1.01 -37.10
C SER A 976 43.29 0.05 -36.05
N LEU A 977 42.67 1.23 -36.10
CA LEU A 977 42.87 2.29 -35.11
C LEU A 977 42.27 1.92 -33.74
N ALA A 978 41.08 1.32 -33.70
CA ALA A 978 40.47 0.85 -32.45
C ALA A 978 41.37 -0.19 -31.76
N THR A 979 41.84 -1.20 -32.50
CA THR A 979 42.80 -2.20 -32.01
C THR A 979 44.09 -1.55 -31.50
N LEU A 980 44.62 -0.56 -32.21
CA LEU A 980 45.83 0.17 -31.85
C LEU A 980 45.67 1.01 -30.57
N ILE A 981 44.53 1.68 -30.40
CA ILE A 981 44.19 2.44 -29.19
C ILE A 981 44.07 1.48 -27.98
N SER A 982 43.42 0.33 -28.14
CA SER A 982 43.31 -0.70 -27.10
C SER A 982 44.68 -1.30 -26.73
N LEU A 983 45.60 -1.46 -27.69
CA LEU A 983 46.98 -1.85 -27.38
C LEU A 983 47.74 -0.75 -26.60
N LEU A 984 47.45 0.54 -26.83
CA LEU A 984 48.02 1.66 -26.07
C LEU A 984 47.40 1.85 -24.66
N SER A 985 46.17 1.41 -24.41
CA SER A 985 45.54 1.44 -23.08
C SER A 985 46.07 0.34 -22.17
N ILE A 986 46.31 -0.87 -22.70
CA ILE A 986 46.80 -2.05 -21.97
C ILE A 986 48.08 -1.79 -21.16
N GLU A 987 48.99 -0.92 -21.59
CA GLU A 987 50.15 -0.55 -20.78
C GLU A 987 49.80 0.34 -19.58
N LYS A 988 48.82 1.24 -19.74
CA LYS A 988 48.42 2.28 -18.78
C LYS A 988 47.40 1.79 -17.74
N GLU A 989 46.57 0.80 -18.09
CA GLU A 989 45.56 0.25 -17.19
C GLU A 989 46.20 -0.51 -16.02
N LYS A 990 45.69 -0.23 -14.82
CA LYS A 990 46.13 -0.75 -13.51
C LYS A 990 45.10 -1.70 -12.90
N ASP A 991 43.86 -1.66 -13.37
CA ASP A 991 42.79 -2.56 -12.96
C ASP A 991 42.88 -3.89 -13.72
N SER A 992 43.19 -4.98 -13.01
CA SER A 992 43.35 -6.31 -13.61
C SER A 992 42.09 -6.86 -14.29
N ALA A 993 40.89 -6.48 -13.83
CA ALA A 993 39.64 -6.93 -14.44
C ALA A 993 39.32 -6.14 -15.71
N ARG A 994 39.59 -4.83 -15.70
CA ARG A 994 39.44 -3.97 -16.90
C ARG A 994 40.49 -4.30 -17.96
N LEU A 995 41.73 -4.54 -17.53
CA LEU A 995 42.82 -5.04 -18.37
C LEU A 995 42.45 -6.37 -19.05
N TRP A 996 41.82 -7.30 -18.32
CA TRP A 996 41.35 -8.57 -18.90
C TRP A 996 40.22 -8.37 -19.91
N LEU A 997 39.28 -7.45 -19.64
CA LEU A 997 38.22 -7.09 -20.58
C LEU A 997 38.79 -6.55 -21.90
N GLU A 998 39.69 -5.56 -21.84
CA GLU A 998 40.35 -4.99 -23.02
C GLU A 998 41.08 -6.08 -23.82
N ILE A 999 41.82 -6.95 -23.15
CA ILE A 999 42.51 -8.10 -23.76
C ILE A 999 41.53 -9.08 -24.44
N CYS A 1000 40.36 -9.33 -23.86
CA CYS A 1000 39.36 -10.23 -24.42
C CYS A 1000 38.58 -9.64 -25.60
N GLN A 1001 38.55 -8.31 -25.74
CA GLN A 1001 37.92 -7.59 -26.84
C GLN A 1001 38.86 -7.38 -28.04
N LEU A 1002 40.17 -7.52 -27.87
CA LEU A 1002 41.13 -7.45 -28.98
C LEU A 1002 40.84 -8.51 -30.06
N ASP A 1003 40.79 -8.06 -31.31
CA ASP A 1003 40.76 -8.94 -32.48
C ASP A 1003 42.18 -9.42 -32.83
N GLY A 1004 42.39 -10.72 -32.70
CA GLY A 1004 43.68 -11.37 -32.90
C GLY A 1004 44.27 -11.21 -34.30
N ASP A 1005 43.44 -11.06 -35.35
CA ASP A 1005 43.93 -10.92 -36.71
C ASP A 1005 44.56 -9.52 -36.92
N TYR A 1006 43.91 -8.47 -36.40
CA TYR A 1006 44.46 -7.11 -36.40
C TYR A 1006 45.68 -6.97 -35.49
N VAL A 1007 45.67 -7.55 -34.28
CA VAL A 1007 46.84 -7.57 -33.38
C VAL A 1007 48.04 -8.24 -34.06
N SER A 1008 47.82 -9.37 -34.75
CA SER A 1008 48.85 -10.10 -35.49
C SER A 1008 49.41 -9.28 -36.66
N ARG A 1009 48.56 -8.61 -37.44
CA ARG A 1009 48.96 -7.71 -38.54
C ARG A 1009 49.77 -6.52 -38.02
N ILE A 1010 49.25 -5.78 -37.04
CA ILE A 1010 49.90 -4.60 -36.44
C ILE A 1010 51.27 -4.98 -35.87
N SER A 1011 51.36 -6.08 -35.11
CA SER A 1011 52.63 -6.60 -34.57
C SER A 1011 53.63 -6.92 -35.68
N SER A 1012 53.19 -7.59 -36.74
CA SER A 1012 54.04 -7.99 -37.87
C SER A 1012 54.58 -6.79 -38.66
N VAL A 1013 53.73 -5.79 -38.93
CA VAL A 1013 54.12 -4.55 -39.63
C VAL A 1013 55.13 -3.77 -38.81
N LEU A 1014 54.83 -3.56 -37.52
CA LEU A 1014 55.69 -2.78 -36.62
C LEU A 1014 57.05 -3.44 -36.37
N ALA A 1015 57.08 -4.75 -36.19
CA ALA A 1015 58.33 -5.50 -36.02
C ALA A 1015 59.23 -5.40 -37.27
N GLN A 1016 58.64 -5.46 -38.47
CA GLN A 1016 59.40 -5.29 -39.71
C GLN A 1016 59.84 -3.83 -39.93
N TRP A 1017 59.00 -2.85 -39.60
CA TRP A 1017 59.39 -1.43 -39.64
C TRP A 1017 60.59 -1.13 -38.74
N GLN A 1018 60.56 -1.59 -37.48
CA GLN A 1018 61.66 -1.45 -36.52
C GLN A 1018 62.97 -2.12 -36.98
N LEU A 1019 62.90 -3.20 -37.77
CA LEU A 1019 64.10 -3.85 -38.34
C LEU A 1019 64.62 -3.14 -39.60
N VAL A 1020 63.75 -2.51 -40.37
CA VAL A 1020 64.05 -1.93 -41.69
C VAL A 1020 64.44 -0.45 -41.60
N GLN A 1021 63.66 0.36 -40.86
CA GLN A 1021 63.83 1.82 -40.81
C GLN A 1021 65.23 2.25 -40.31
N PRO A 1022 65.81 1.69 -39.22
CA PRO A 1022 67.12 2.11 -38.74
C PRO A 1022 68.24 1.77 -39.74
N LYS A 1023 68.07 0.70 -40.52
CA LYS A 1023 69.04 0.27 -41.53
C LYS A 1023 69.01 1.15 -42.77
N ILE A 1024 67.82 1.58 -43.21
CA ILE A 1024 67.65 2.59 -44.26
C ILE A 1024 68.21 3.93 -43.78
N ALA A 1025 67.86 4.36 -42.57
CA ALA A 1025 68.37 5.60 -41.98
C ALA A 1025 69.91 5.61 -41.90
N PHE A 1026 70.53 4.51 -41.47
CA PHE A 1026 71.99 4.36 -41.45
C PHE A 1026 72.62 4.40 -42.85
N ALA A 1027 72.02 3.75 -43.85
CA ALA A 1027 72.50 3.82 -45.23
C ALA A 1027 72.43 5.25 -45.80
N LEU A 1028 71.30 5.93 -45.60
CA LEU A 1028 71.10 7.33 -46.00
C LEU A 1028 72.05 8.28 -45.26
N GLN A 1029 72.28 8.08 -43.95
CA GLN A 1029 73.27 8.84 -43.18
C GLN A 1029 74.70 8.63 -43.71
N GLN A 1030 75.07 7.40 -44.08
CA GLN A 1030 76.38 7.15 -44.70
C GLN A 1030 76.51 7.81 -46.09
N MET A 1031 75.44 7.86 -46.88
CA MET A 1031 75.44 8.58 -48.16
C MET A 1031 75.55 10.09 -47.96
N ASN A 1032 74.77 10.66 -47.04
CA ASN A 1032 74.85 12.08 -46.68
C ASN A 1032 76.22 12.47 -46.13
N ALA A 1033 76.87 11.58 -45.35
CA ALA A 1033 78.24 11.78 -44.86
C ALA A 1033 79.33 11.64 -45.95
N LYS A 1034 79.01 11.06 -47.11
CA LYS A 1034 79.91 10.96 -48.28
C LYS A 1034 79.69 12.09 -49.31
N GLY A 1035 78.58 12.81 -49.23
CA GLY A 1035 78.29 13.96 -50.11
C GLY A 1035 78.90 15.27 -49.61
N ASP A 1036 79.01 16.26 -50.49
CA ASP A 1036 79.51 17.61 -50.19
C ASP A 1036 78.59 18.46 -49.28
N ILE A 1037 77.72 17.83 -48.48
CA ILE A 1037 76.79 18.49 -47.56
C ILE A 1037 77.54 19.37 -46.53
N GLN A 1038 78.72 18.95 -46.08
CA GLN A 1038 79.56 19.82 -45.22
C GLN A 1038 80.08 21.05 -45.98
N GLN A 1039 80.46 20.94 -47.26
CA GLN A 1039 80.86 22.09 -48.08
C GLN A 1039 79.68 23.02 -48.37
N LEU A 1040 78.50 22.47 -48.69
CA LEU A 1040 77.26 23.22 -48.91
C LEU A 1040 76.81 23.96 -47.64
N THR A 1041 76.89 23.32 -46.48
CA THR A 1041 76.56 23.96 -45.18
C THR A 1041 77.57 25.07 -44.86
N LEU A 1042 78.86 24.87 -45.12
CA LEU A 1042 79.89 25.90 -44.96
C LEU A 1042 79.71 27.07 -45.95
N ALA A 1043 79.28 26.79 -47.18
CA ALA A 1043 78.97 27.80 -48.18
C ALA A 1043 77.73 28.62 -47.78
N LEU A 1044 76.67 27.96 -47.30
CA LEU A 1044 75.45 28.62 -46.81
C LEU A 1044 75.75 29.53 -45.60
N SER A 1045 76.58 29.05 -44.65
CA SER A 1045 77.10 29.86 -43.54
C SER A 1045 77.83 31.12 -44.05
N ARG A 1046 78.79 30.97 -44.98
CA ARG A 1046 79.54 32.10 -45.55
C ARG A 1046 78.66 33.09 -46.32
N VAL A 1047 77.61 32.61 -46.98
CA VAL A 1047 76.61 33.47 -47.65
C VAL A 1047 75.80 34.24 -46.61
N ASN A 1048 75.32 33.60 -45.54
CA ASN A 1048 74.58 34.25 -44.47
C ASN A 1048 75.41 35.28 -43.70
N ASP A 1049 76.69 34.99 -43.42
CA ASP A 1049 77.59 35.96 -42.78
C ASP A 1049 77.89 37.15 -43.70
N ARG A 1050 78.06 36.93 -45.01
CA ARG A 1050 78.14 38.03 -45.99
C ARG A 1050 76.87 38.86 -46.05
N LEU A 1051 75.68 38.23 -46.03
CA LEU A 1051 74.39 38.94 -46.01
C LEU A 1051 74.21 39.77 -44.73
N LYS A 1052 74.62 39.27 -43.56
CA LYS A 1052 74.64 40.04 -42.30
C LYS A 1052 75.63 41.21 -42.33
N THR A 1053 76.80 41.00 -42.95
CA THR A 1053 77.80 42.08 -43.12
C THR A 1053 77.23 43.17 -44.04
N LEU A 1054 76.67 42.77 -45.20
CA LEU A 1054 76.02 43.67 -46.16
C LEU A 1054 74.84 44.43 -45.52
N ALA A 1055 74.02 43.76 -44.71
CA ALA A 1055 72.93 44.41 -43.96
C ALA A 1055 73.48 45.45 -42.96
N SER A 1056 74.57 45.14 -42.26
CA SER A 1056 75.26 46.08 -41.36
C SER A 1056 75.84 47.28 -42.11
N ASP A 1057 76.44 47.05 -43.28
CA ASP A 1057 77.02 48.11 -44.13
C ASP A 1057 75.92 49.02 -44.72
N ILE A 1058 74.77 48.46 -45.10
CA ILE A 1058 73.59 49.21 -45.55
C ILE A 1058 73.06 50.09 -44.40
N ILE A 1059 72.89 49.54 -43.20
CA ILE A 1059 72.46 50.31 -42.01
C ILE A 1059 73.46 51.42 -41.68
N ALA A 1060 74.77 51.17 -41.81
CA ALA A 1060 75.82 52.17 -41.59
C ALA A 1060 75.87 53.27 -42.68
N SER A 1061 75.27 53.04 -43.85
CA SER A 1061 75.30 53.99 -44.98
C SER A 1061 74.25 55.11 -44.90
N GLY A 1062 73.32 55.06 -43.93
CA GLY A 1062 72.36 56.14 -43.66
C GLY A 1062 71.26 56.31 -44.71
N VAL A 1063 70.95 55.26 -45.48
CA VAL A 1063 69.84 55.25 -46.44
C VAL A 1063 68.60 54.61 -45.78
N ASP A 1064 67.88 55.42 -45.01
CA ASP A 1064 66.53 55.07 -44.52
C ASP A 1064 65.51 55.22 -45.66
N GLN A 1065 64.90 54.10 -46.08
CA GLN A 1065 63.54 54.03 -46.65
C GLN A 1065 62.96 52.62 -46.51
#